data_AF-A0A1V5PJ01-F1
#
_entry.id   AF-A0A1V5PJ01-F1
#
_cell.length_a   1.000
_cell.length_b   1.000
_cell.length_c   1.000
_cell.angle_alpha   90.00
_cell.angle_beta   90.00
_cell.angle_gamma   90.00
#
_symmetry.space_group_name_H-M   'P 1'
#
loop_
_entity.id
_entity.type
_entity.pdbx_description
1 polymer ?
#
loop_
_entity_poly.entity_id
_entity_poly.type
_entity_poly.pdbx_seq_one_letter_code
_entity_poly.pdbx_strand_id
1 'polypeptide(L)'
;MKIDANKILTNTGTLKSSKKKSEVELAPQDGVLLGRASDTAESLIMKGPATINKEDSKSTETGVFEEAFEKGNIDDRLGVSVQVMKDGGLDFLANMIKSAKKSIDLKIYIMTGNEEKTMSALLDAAKRGVKVRVMVEQTPFYWVKDSNEENPSQVAIDQLTAAGAEVKWTNPKYSFSRVTHEKSIVIDGNKGMILTGNLGASANTNLDIGAILLKDPKTVKDLATVFNYDYDRLNEQDKNLMDMIGGTELVVSPDNSRSKITDLIDSAKKSLVIMNQALSDEKLTLQILEKHREGVDVEVIMSDTLIGEGNLSSSTFLKSKGVKIKYMENPYLHAKAIAVDAKDDDPSDDVAYIGSQNFSTAAIDKNREMGVIFPDPNKGVLNLVNKYYPNTEEVPDKQISASEIYTGGLLKKAIKLAEESIIMSAVMITDNSIVKSLIKAKEDGKDVKVIIPDKPFGDKPMNEKAIQELQEAGVPLKIAGKNDNIEGTTLVVDNCRAIISNEGLTWTALNKAHNLGMVAIDPGEVSDFGKILNAQFKGEILDAASLDKDIIAGNAKKDRTLNVIKKAKSVIEIESKEVSDLSVLGILKKKISDGVKVKILCSDSKKNRENLKELIDCGADVVFDTSKPIGSNYINVDNQEIIVGGGNLGFNSLKKGGGIGVIIQDKEVIKKSDPDFSKNWVRGKVYSAEKEVHLEKKIIAVRDGVDGTALSSMLSKAKYGIPVSIKAEQVFGSPIDKSVENVNRALHNIVKLDPSNEDDAKKLSRHFDVFEIDEAVKYQENLRNVLNSLPEGENLVNFIQAKKGEVKEEFLSIDGKAIPYKELKDSPAELIEDEGGEG
;
A
#
# COMPACT_ATOMS: atom_id res chain seq x y z
N MET A 1 34.83 -13.80 -50.95
CA MET A 1 36.23 -14.03 -50.56
C MET A 1 36.25 -14.92 -49.33
N LYS A 2 36.63 -16.20 -49.48
CA LYS A 2 37.11 -17.05 -48.39
C LYS A 2 38.55 -16.64 -48.06
N ILE A 3 38.98 -16.67 -46.79
CA ILE A 3 40.18 -17.39 -46.34
C ILE A 3 39.95 -17.85 -44.89
N ASP A 4 40.48 -19.04 -44.62
CA ASP A 4 40.29 -19.96 -43.52
C ASP A 4 41.64 -20.20 -42.80
N ALA A 5 41.53 -20.68 -41.56
CA ALA A 5 42.40 -21.66 -40.89
C ALA A 5 43.87 -21.37 -40.50
N ASN A 6 44.12 -21.61 -39.19
CA ASN A 6 45.22 -22.41 -38.62
C ASN A 6 46.64 -21.78 -38.61
N LYS A 7 47.52 -21.94 -37.60
CA LYS A 7 47.66 -22.88 -36.48
C LYS A 7 48.92 -22.52 -35.65
N ILE A 8 48.97 -23.03 -34.41
CA ILE A 8 50.15 -23.51 -33.63
C ILE A 8 51.02 -22.43 -32.94
N LEU A 9 50.94 -22.25 -31.60
CA LEU A 9 51.60 -22.99 -30.48
C LEU A 9 53.14 -22.96 -30.62
N THR A 10 53.95 -22.44 -29.69
CA THR A 10 54.17 -22.96 -28.33
C THR A 10 55.02 -22.01 -27.47
N ASN A 11 54.66 -21.93 -26.19
CA ASN A 11 55.45 -21.67 -24.96
C ASN A 11 56.96 -21.38 -25.06
N THR A 12 57.42 -20.36 -24.32
CA THR A 12 58.33 -20.50 -23.16
C THR A 12 58.41 -19.20 -22.31
N GLY A 13 58.00 -19.29 -21.04
CA GLY A 13 58.73 -18.80 -19.85
C GLY A 13 58.83 -17.30 -19.49
N THR A 14 58.11 -16.92 -18.41
CA THR A 14 58.52 -16.07 -17.25
C THR A 14 58.96 -14.60 -17.48
N LEU A 15 58.54 -13.54 -16.76
CA LEU A 15 58.05 -13.35 -15.37
C LEU A 15 57.29 -11.99 -15.21
N LYS A 16 56.23 -12.02 -14.38
CA LYS A 16 55.62 -10.97 -13.52
C LYS A 16 55.43 -9.52 -14.04
N SER A 17 54.17 -9.11 -14.17
CA SER A 17 53.59 -8.01 -13.36
C SER A 17 52.07 -8.16 -13.25
N SER A 18 51.55 -7.62 -12.15
CA SER A 18 50.31 -8.00 -11.48
C SER A 18 49.09 -7.14 -11.81
N LYS A 19 47.92 -7.80 -11.81
CA LYS A 19 46.57 -7.31 -11.48
C LYS A 19 46.13 -5.93 -12.03
N LYS A 20 45.17 -5.96 -12.97
CA LYS A 20 43.98 -5.11 -12.97
C LYS A 20 42.79 -5.90 -13.52
N LYS A 21 41.90 -6.36 -12.64
CA LYS A 21 40.52 -6.72 -12.99
C LYS A 21 39.74 -5.42 -12.95
N SER A 22 39.15 -5.04 -14.07
CA SER A 22 38.12 -4.01 -14.16
C SER A 22 36.83 -4.59 -13.59
N GLU A 23 36.49 -4.20 -12.37
CA GLU A 23 35.13 -4.29 -11.85
C GLU A 23 34.29 -3.20 -12.52
N VAL A 24 33.14 -3.61 -13.04
CA VAL A 24 32.06 -2.72 -13.44
C VAL A 24 31.34 -2.34 -12.15
N GLU A 25 31.58 -1.12 -11.66
CA GLU A 25 30.83 -0.54 -10.55
C GLU A 25 29.39 -0.31 -10.97
N LEU A 26 28.48 -1.14 -10.46
CA LEU A 26 27.07 -0.83 -10.35
C LEU A 26 26.90 0.09 -9.13
N ALA A 27 26.56 1.35 -9.39
CA ALA A 27 26.15 2.29 -8.35
C ALA A 27 24.91 1.76 -7.60
N PRO A 28 24.88 1.72 -6.25
CA PRO A 28 23.68 1.44 -5.51
C PRO A 28 22.73 2.64 -5.64
N GLN A 29 21.52 2.41 -6.16
CA GLN A 29 20.41 3.34 -6.02
C GLN A 29 19.75 3.10 -4.66
N ASP A 30 20.15 3.90 -3.67
CA ASP A 30 19.46 4.00 -2.39
C ASP A 30 18.18 4.83 -2.56
N GLY A 31 17.05 4.13 -2.43
CA GLY A 31 15.70 4.68 -2.47
C GLY A 31 14.72 3.58 -2.10
N VAL A 32 14.72 3.18 -0.83
CA VAL A 32 13.77 2.20 -0.29
C VAL A 32 12.37 2.85 -0.32
N LEU A 33 11.64 2.60 -1.41
CA LEU A 33 10.21 2.87 -1.54
C LEU A 33 9.46 1.86 -0.66
N LEU A 34 9.12 2.28 0.56
CA LEU A 34 8.21 1.56 1.45
C LEU A 34 6.77 1.71 0.93
N GLY A 35 6.37 0.84 0.00
CA GLY A 35 4.96 0.58 -0.28
C GLY A 35 4.38 -0.28 0.83
N ARG A 36 3.57 0.30 1.71
CA ARG A 36 2.80 -0.43 2.73
C ARG A 36 1.57 -1.07 2.08
N ALA A 37 1.45 -2.39 2.18
CA ALA A 37 0.21 -3.13 1.95
C ALA A 37 -0.41 -3.49 3.30
N SER A 38 -1.72 -3.28 3.40
CA SER A 38 -2.60 -3.31 4.57
C SER A 38 -2.68 -4.65 5.30
N ASP A 39 -2.68 -4.54 6.64
CA ASP A 39 -3.44 -5.24 7.68
C ASP A 39 -3.92 -6.68 7.47
N THR A 40 -3.50 -7.57 8.38
CA THR A 40 -4.31 -8.72 8.82
C THR A 40 -4.23 -8.85 10.33
N ALA A 41 -5.41 -9.07 10.92
CA ALA A 41 -5.68 -9.14 12.34
C ALA A 41 -4.90 -10.25 13.07
N GLU A 42 -4.17 -9.89 14.11
CA GLU A 42 -3.69 -10.81 15.13
C GLU A 42 -4.43 -10.50 16.43
N SER A 43 -5.39 -11.35 16.83
CA SER A 43 -5.68 -11.50 18.25
C SER A 43 -6.31 -12.87 18.57
N LEU A 44 -5.87 -13.39 19.73
CA LEU A 44 -6.49 -14.40 20.59
C LEU A 44 -6.27 -15.89 20.27
N ILE A 45 -5.21 -16.46 20.86
CA ILE A 45 -5.19 -17.87 21.28
C ILE A 45 -4.89 -17.93 22.79
N MET A 46 -5.91 -18.21 23.59
CA MET A 46 -5.73 -18.82 24.90
C MET A 46 -5.35 -20.30 24.70
N LYS A 47 -4.21 -20.71 25.27
CA LYS A 47 -3.76 -22.10 25.28
C LYS A 47 -4.52 -22.91 26.34
N GLY A 48 -5.12 -24.03 25.92
CA GLY A 48 -5.37 -25.20 26.76
C GLY A 48 -4.84 -26.44 26.03
N PRO A 49 -4.13 -27.37 26.71
CA PRO A 49 -3.58 -28.55 26.04
C PRO A 49 -4.69 -29.60 25.86
N ALA A 50 -5.03 -29.93 24.61
CA ALA A 50 -5.80 -31.12 24.30
C ALA A 50 -4.83 -32.30 24.09
N THR A 51 -4.86 -33.24 25.03
CA THR A 51 -4.19 -34.54 24.93
C THR A 51 -4.90 -35.40 23.87
N ILE A 52 -4.17 -35.80 22.83
CA ILE A 52 -4.66 -36.73 21.81
C ILE A 52 -4.29 -38.15 22.25
N ASN A 53 -5.31 -38.96 22.56
CA ASN A 53 -5.16 -40.40 22.71
C ASN A 53 -4.88 -41.04 21.34
N LYS A 54 -3.79 -41.83 21.29
CA LYS A 54 -3.55 -42.80 20.22
C LYS A 54 -4.48 -43.99 20.45
N GLU A 55 -5.36 -44.29 19.51
CA GLU A 55 -5.57 -45.65 18.97
C GLU A 55 -6.63 -45.65 17.85
N ASP A 56 -6.32 -46.47 16.83
CA ASP A 56 -7.17 -47.05 15.79
C ASP A 56 -7.96 -46.16 14.80
N SER A 57 -7.47 -46.13 13.55
CA SER A 57 -8.15 -46.88 12.49
C SER A 57 -7.30 -46.96 11.21
N LYS A 58 -7.03 -48.18 10.77
CA LYS A 58 -6.66 -48.48 9.38
C LYS A 58 -7.92 -48.36 8.52
N SER A 59 -8.35 -47.14 8.19
CA SER A 59 -9.24 -46.90 7.05
C SER A 59 -8.37 -46.66 5.83
N THR A 60 -8.54 -47.47 4.79
CA THR A 60 -7.80 -47.37 3.52
C THR A 60 -7.82 -45.94 2.97
N GLU A 61 -6.64 -45.38 2.64
CA GLU A 61 -6.44 -44.00 2.15
C GLU A 61 -7.34 -43.59 0.97
N THR A 62 -7.90 -44.55 0.23
CA THR A 62 -8.90 -44.33 -0.82
C THR A 62 -10.25 -43.82 -0.28
N GLY A 63 -10.69 -44.31 0.89
CA GLY A 63 -11.96 -43.91 1.49
C GLY A 63 -11.95 -42.49 2.07
N VAL A 64 -10.78 -42.02 2.54
CA VAL A 64 -10.61 -40.64 3.05
C VAL A 64 -10.69 -39.61 1.92
N PHE A 65 -10.26 -39.97 0.71
CA PHE A 65 -10.35 -39.10 -0.46
C PHE A 65 -11.80 -39.01 -1.00
N GLU A 66 -12.54 -40.11 -1.01
CA GLU A 66 -13.96 -40.14 -1.39
C GLU A 66 -14.85 -39.43 -0.35
N GLU A 67 -14.62 -39.64 0.96
CA GLU A 67 -15.34 -38.90 2.03
C GLU A 67 -15.06 -37.39 2.01
N ALA A 68 -13.83 -36.96 1.69
CA ALA A 68 -13.51 -35.54 1.54
C ALA A 68 -14.21 -34.91 0.33
N PHE A 69 -14.45 -35.72 -0.71
CA PHE A 69 -15.22 -35.35 -1.89
C PHE A 69 -16.71 -35.17 -1.55
N GLU A 70 -17.29 -36.12 -0.81
CA GLU A 70 -18.68 -36.09 -0.38
C GLU A 70 -18.96 -34.98 0.66
N LYS A 71 -18.02 -34.73 1.58
CA LYS A 71 -18.16 -33.66 2.60
C LYS A 71 -17.86 -32.27 2.05
N GLY A 72 -17.09 -32.16 0.96
CA GLY A 72 -16.72 -30.89 0.33
C GLY A 72 -17.82 -30.25 -0.54
N ASN A 73 -18.91 -30.96 -0.84
CA ASN A 73 -19.94 -30.51 -1.80
C ASN A 73 -19.33 -30.08 -3.16
N ILE A 74 -18.26 -30.75 -3.59
CA ILE A 74 -17.55 -30.41 -4.82
C ILE A 74 -18.34 -30.97 -6.00
N ASP A 75 -19.04 -30.09 -6.73
CA ASP A 75 -19.63 -30.46 -8.02
C ASP A 75 -18.53 -30.51 -9.09
N ASP A 76 -18.00 -31.71 -9.31
CA ASP A 76 -16.91 -31.99 -10.24
C ASP A 76 -17.40 -32.56 -11.58
N ARG A 77 -18.71 -32.45 -11.86
CA ARG A 77 -19.34 -33.09 -13.02
C ARG A 77 -18.97 -32.43 -14.35
N LEU A 78 -18.42 -31.20 -14.34
CA LEU A 78 -18.26 -30.36 -15.52
C LEU A 78 -16.86 -29.73 -15.72
N GLY A 79 -15.83 -30.12 -14.96
CA GLY A 79 -14.44 -29.71 -15.21
C GLY A 79 -13.73 -29.13 -13.98
N VAL A 80 -13.54 -27.81 -13.96
CA VAL A 80 -12.87 -27.09 -12.87
C VAL A 80 -13.86 -26.83 -11.74
N SER A 81 -13.52 -27.22 -10.51
CA SER A 81 -14.33 -26.90 -9.33
C SER A 81 -13.70 -25.76 -8.53
N VAL A 82 -14.51 -25.00 -7.81
CA VAL A 82 -14.08 -23.80 -7.07
C VAL A 82 -14.31 -23.99 -5.57
N GLN A 83 -13.28 -23.76 -4.76
CA GLN A 83 -13.38 -23.86 -3.31
C GLN A 83 -12.76 -22.65 -2.61
N VAL A 84 -13.40 -22.19 -1.54
CA VAL A 84 -12.82 -21.19 -0.64
C VAL A 84 -11.85 -21.88 0.31
N MET A 85 -10.61 -21.40 0.38
CA MET A 85 -9.52 -22.06 1.11
C MET A 85 -9.81 -22.21 2.60
N LYS A 86 -10.23 -21.13 3.27
CA LYS A 86 -10.60 -21.17 4.68
C LYS A 86 -11.86 -21.99 4.98
N ASP A 87 -12.77 -22.14 4.01
CA ASP A 87 -14.01 -22.91 4.14
C ASP A 87 -13.81 -24.35 3.60
N GLY A 88 -12.83 -25.07 4.14
CA GLY A 88 -12.54 -26.47 3.80
C GLY A 88 -11.64 -26.69 2.57
N GLY A 89 -11.29 -25.65 1.80
CA GLY A 89 -10.36 -25.79 0.67
C GLY A 89 -8.93 -26.16 1.08
N LEU A 90 -8.45 -25.71 2.25
CA LEU A 90 -7.17 -26.14 2.82
C LEU A 90 -7.18 -27.63 3.22
N ASP A 91 -8.29 -28.10 3.78
CA ASP A 91 -8.45 -29.54 4.09
C ASP A 91 -8.44 -30.37 2.82
N PHE A 92 -9.13 -29.90 1.78
CA PHE A 92 -9.13 -30.54 0.47
C PHE A 92 -7.73 -30.58 -0.15
N LEU A 93 -7.01 -29.46 -0.17
CA LEU A 93 -5.62 -29.39 -0.67
C LEU A 93 -4.70 -30.34 0.10
N ALA A 94 -4.78 -30.37 1.43
CA ALA A 94 -3.99 -31.27 2.26
C ALA A 94 -4.32 -32.75 1.94
N ASN A 95 -5.58 -33.09 1.72
CA ASN A 95 -5.99 -34.46 1.36
C ASN A 95 -5.57 -34.83 -0.07
N MET A 96 -5.59 -33.90 -1.02
CA MET A 96 -5.01 -34.11 -2.34
C MET A 96 -3.52 -34.47 -2.22
N ILE A 97 -2.75 -33.73 -1.42
CA ILE A 97 -1.32 -33.97 -1.19
C ILE A 97 -1.09 -35.33 -0.51
N LYS A 98 -1.90 -35.68 0.50
CA LYS A 98 -1.84 -37.01 1.14
C LYS A 98 -2.10 -38.14 0.15
N SER A 99 -2.94 -37.92 -0.86
CA SER A 99 -3.25 -38.91 -1.89
C SER A 99 -2.11 -39.18 -2.89
N ALA A 100 -1.09 -38.31 -2.95
CA ALA A 100 0.00 -38.39 -3.92
C ALA A 100 0.78 -39.71 -3.81
N LYS A 101 1.06 -40.34 -4.95
CA LYS A 101 1.76 -41.63 -5.05
C LYS A 101 3.11 -41.56 -5.74
N LYS A 102 3.35 -40.55 -6.58
CA LYS A 102 4.55 -40.43 -7.42
C LYS A 102 5.26 -39.11 -7.23
N SER A 103 4.54 -38.00 -7.38
CA SER A 103 5.15 -36.67 -7.41
C SER A 103 4.22 -35.56 -6.95
N ILE A 104 4.82 -34.53 -6.37
CA ILE A 104 4.17 -33.25 -6.06
C ILE A 104 5.08 -32.14 -6.57
N ASP A 105 4.54 -31.25 -7.39
CA ASP A 105 5.21 -30.07 -7.91
C ASP A 105 4.47 -28.83 -7.39
N LEU A 106 5.07 -28.09 -6.47
CA LEU A 106 4.49 -26.90 -5.85
C LEU A 106 5.29 -25.66 -6.25
N LYS A 107 4.63 -24.66 -6.83
CA LYS A 107 5.18 -23.32 -6.99
C LYS A 107 4.37 -22.35 -6.13
N ILE A 108 5.05 -21.60 -5.28
CA ILE A 108 4.38 -20.74 -4.31
C ILE A 108 5.15 -19.44 -4.10
N TYR A 109 4.42 -18.33 -4.05
CA TYR A 109 5.02 -17.04 -3.74
C TYR A 109 5.55 -16.98 -2.30
N ILE A 110 4.71 -17.34 -1.32
CA ILE A 110 5.06 -17.36 0.11
C ILE A 110 4.54 -18.63 0.76
N MET A 111 5.40 -19.28 1.55
CA MET A 111 5.04 -20.40 2.41
C MET A 111 5.78 -20.31 3.74
N THR A 112 5.11 -19.90 4.81
CA THR A 112 5.74 -19.58 6.12
C THR A 112 5.93 -20.81 7.02
N GLY A 113 5.29 -21.94 6.70
CA GLY A 113 5.36 -23.18 7.48
C GLY A 113 4.37 -23.25 8.66
N ASN A 114 3.60 -22.19 8.91
CA ASN A 114 2.59 -22.13 9.97
C ASN A 114 1.15 -22.37 9.48
N GLU A 115 0.95 -22.64 8.18
CA GLU A 115 -0.26 -23.30 7.70
C GLU A 115 -0.07 -24.81 7.87
N GLU A 116 -0.52 -25.33 9.01
CA GLU A 116 -0.15 -26.67 9.47
C GLU A 116 -0.67 -27.81 8.58
N LYS A 117 -1.83 -27.64 7.91
CA LYS A 117 -2.49 -28.72 7.18
C LYS A 117 -1.70 -29.08 5.93
N THR A 118 -1.38 -28.10 5.09
CA THR A 118 -0.62 -28.31 3.85
C THR A 118 0.83 -28.63 4.17
N MET A 119 1.43 -27.94 5.15
CA MET A 119 2.82 -28.19 5.56
C MET A 119 3.02 -29.64 6.00
N SER A 120 2.17 -30.13 6.92
CA SER A 120 2.27 -31.51 7.41
C SER A 120 2.05 -32.53 6.28
N ALA A 121 1.10 -32.29 5.39
CA ALA A 121 0.84 -33.17 4.26
C ALA A 121 2.05 -33.29 3.30
N LEU A 122 2.75 -32.18 3.03
CA LEU A 122 3.96 -32.15 2.19
C LEU A 122 5.13 -32.88 2.84
N LEU A 123 5.37 -32.62 4.14
CA LEU A 123 6.41 -33.30 4.91
C LEU A 123 6.19 -34.81 4.94
N ASP A 124 4.95 -35.24 5.17
CA ASP A 124 4.61 -36.66 5.18
C ASP A 124 4.76 -37.29 3.78
N ALA A 125 4.41 -36.57 2.71
CA ALA A 125 4.60 -37.06 1.35
C ALA A 125 6.08 -37.28 1.01
N ALA A 126 6.95 -36.33 1.37
CA ALA A 126 8.40 -36.48 1.20
C ALA A 126 8.94 -37.68 1.99
N LYS A 127 8.51 -37.85 3.25
CA LYS A 127 8.89 -39.01 4.08
C LYS A 127 8.37 -40.34 3.55
N ARG A 128 7.23 -40.35 2.85
CA ARG A 128 6.70 -41.54 2.14
C ARG A 128 7.48 -41.88 0.86
N GLY A 129 8.42 -41.04 0.43
CA GLY A 129 9.20 -41.22 -0.79
C GLY A 129 8.52 -40.68 -2.05
N VAL A 130 7.46 -39.86 -1.92
CA VAL A 130 6.89 -39.11 -3.04
C VAL A 130 7.91 -38.06 -3.49
N LYS A 131 8.12 -37.88 -4.79
CA LYS A 131 9.02 -36.85 -5.30
C LYS A 131 8.39 -35.46 -5.13
N VAL A 132 8.78 -34.74 -4.09
CA VAL A 132 8.29 -33.38 -3.81
C VAL A 132 9.29 -32.36 -4.35
N ARG A 133 8.88 -31.55 -5.34
CA ARG A 133 9.63 -30.40 -5.86
C ARG A 133 8.91 -29.12 -5.50
N VAL A 134 9.62 -28.18 -4.89
CA VAL A 134 9.06 -26.89 -4.47
C VAL A 134 9.87 -25.74 -5.05
N MET A 135 9.18 -24.77 -5.64
CA MET A 135 9.74 -23.47 -6.03
C MET A 135 9.12 -22.36 -5.18
N VAL A 136 9.96 -21.56 -4.51
CA VAL A 136 9.54 -20.45 -3.64
C VAL A 136 10.19 -19.14 -4.07
N GLU A 137 9.48 -18.01 -3.97
CA GLU A 137 10.04 -16.70 -4.32
C GLU A 137 11.13 -16.24 -3.36
N GLN A 138 12.28 -15.85 -3.91
CA GLN A 138 13.45 -15.44 -3.13
C GLN A 138 13.28 -14.03 -2.54
N THR A 139 12.62 -13.14 -3.27
CA THR A 139 12.48 -11.73 -2.89
C THR A 139 11.00 -11.29 -2.96
N PRO A 140 10.15 -11.66 -1.99
CA PRO A 140 8.80 -11.11 -1.89
C PRO A 140 8.82 -9.57 -1.81
N PHE A 141 7.77 -8.90 -2.29
CA PHE A 141 7.77 -7.45 -2.55
C PHE A 141 7.87 -6.62 -1.27
N TYR A 142 7.43 -7.18 -0.14
CA TYR A 142 7.51 -6.56 1.17
C TYR A 142 8.78 -6.94 1.94
N TRP A 143 9.56 -7.90 1.44
CA TRP A 143 10.78 -8.35 2.10
C TRP A 143 11.99 -7.68 1.46
N VAL A 144 12.74 -6.92 2.27
CA VAL A 144 13.94 -6.22 1.80
C VAL A 144 15.11 -7.19 1.85
N LYS A 145 15.79 -7.39 0.71
CA LYS A 145 16.87 -8.38 0.56
C LYS A 145 18.05 -8.18 1.51
N ASP A 146 18.29 -6.93 1.90
CA ASP A 146 19.32 -6.54 2.85
C ASP A 146 18.75 -6.21 4.24
N SER A 147 17.49 -6.60 4.49
CA SER A 147 17.02 -6.69 5.87
C SER A 147 17.73 -7.86 6.55
N ASN A 148 18.11 -7.68 7.82
CA ASN A 148 18.59 -8.80 8.64
C ASN A 148 17.46 -9.78 9.03
N GLU A 149 16.28 -9.65 8.39
CA GLU A 149 15.14 -10.53 8.53
C GLU A 149 15.30 -11.72 7.60
N GLU A 150 15.05 -12.90 8.14
CA GLU A 150 15.06 -14.12 7.35
C GLU A 150 13.92 -14.06 6.32
N ASN A 151 14.12 -14.68 5.14
CA ASN A 151 13.05 -14.76 4.15
C ASN A 151 11.82 -15.42 4.83
N PRO A 152 10.60 -14.88 4.62
CA PRO A 152 9.40 -15.37 5.31
C PRO A 152 9.12 -16.87 5.09
N SER A 153 9.69 -17.46 4.04
CA SER A 153 9.53 -18.88 3.73
C SER A 153 10.69 -19.76 4.19
N GLN A 154 11.73 -19.20 4.81
CA GLN A 154 12.95 -19.95 5.13
C GLN A 154 12.69 -21.13 6.08
N VAL A 155 11.83 -20.95 7.09
CA VAL A 155 11.43 -22.04 8.00
C VAL A 155 10.80 -23.21 7.24
N ALA A 156 9.90 -22.93 6.29
CA ALA A 156 9.27 -23.98 5.48
C ALA A 156 10.28 -24.65 4.56
N ILE A 157 11.19 -23.88 3.95
CA ILE A 157 12.26 -24.39 3.09
C ILE A 157 13.14 -25.38 3.87
N ASP A 158 13.56 -25.02 5.07
CA ASP A 158 14.43 -25.86 5.91
C ASP A 158 13.72 -27.16 6.32
N GLN A 159 12.46 -27.07 6.74
CA GLN A 159 11.65 -28.23 7.12
C GLN A 159 11.41 -29.19 5.95
N LEU A 160 11.06 -28.66 4.77
CA LEU A 160 10.85 -29.46 3.55
C LEU A 160 12.14 -30.11 3.07
N THR A 161 13.24 -29.36 3.08
CA THR A 161 14.57 -29.89 2.71
C THR A 161 14.99 -31.01 3.66
N ALA A 162 14.79 -30.83 4.98
CA ALA A 162 15.08 -31.85 5.97
C ALA A 162 14.21 -33.12 5.83
N ALA A 163 12.99 -33.00 5.29
CA ALA A 163 12.11 -34.12 4.98
C ALA A 163 12.42 -34.82 3.64
N GLY A 164 13.37 -34.30 2.85
CA GLY A 164 13.81 -34.88 1.58
C GLY A 164 13.15 -34.28 0.33
N ALA A 165 12.46 -33.14 0.45
CA ALA A 165 11.94 -32.41 -0.71
C ALA A 165 13.06 -31.66 -1.47
N GLU A 166 12.92 -31.56 -2.80
CA GLU A 166 13.76 -30.72 -3.65
C GLU A 166 13.23 -29.28 -3.66
N VAL A 167 13.82 -28.39 -2.87
CA VAL A 167 13.40 -26.98 -2.79
C VAL A 167 14.36 -26.09 -3.58
N LYS A 168 13.81 -25.23 -4.45
CA LYS A 168 14.56 -24.23 -5.23
C LYS A 168 13.94 -22.84 -5.07
N TRP A 169 14.77 -21.82 -5.22
CA TRP A 169 14.25 -20.49 -5.54
C TRP A 169 13.60 -20.49 -6.93
N THR A 170 12.58 -19.67 -7.09
CA THR A 170 11.91 -19.42 -8.38
C THR A 170 12.90 -18.93 -9.44
N ASN A 171 12.48 -18.97 -10.71
CA ASN A 171 13.33 -18.65 -11.84
C ASN A 171 13.81 -17.18 -11.75
N PRO A 172 15.14 -16.92 -11.64
CA PRO A 172 15.68 -15.56 -11.51
C PRO A 172 15.36 -14.61 -12.67
N LYS A 173 14.95 -15.14 -13.83
CA LYS A 173 14.42 -14.34 -14.97
C LYS A 173 13.26 -13.44 -14.54
N TYR A 174 12.51 -13.86 -13.52
CA TYR A 174 11.37 -13.12 -12.98
C TYR A 174 11.68 -12.47 -11.62
N SER A 175 12.95 -12.24 -11.26
CA SER A 175 13.34 -11.60 -9.99
C SER A 175 13.73 -10.11 -10.16
N PHE A 176 13.99 -9.43 -9.04
CA PHE A 176 14.36 -8.00 -8.92
C PHE A 176 13.23 -7.01 -9.22
N SER A 177 13.06 -6.62 -10.49
CA SER A 177 11.99 -5.69 -10.93
C SER A 177 10.67 -6.41 -11.26
N ARG A 178 10.67 -7.73 -11.06
CA ARG A 178 9.60 -8.70 -11.28
C ARG A 178 9.59 -9.65 -10.09
N VAL A 179 8.51 -10.40 -9.94
CA VAL A 179 8.41 -11.51 -8.97
C VAL A 179 7.74 -12.72 -9.61
N THR A 180 8.04 -13.92 -9.10
CA THR A 180 7.16 -15.08 -9.28
C THR A 180 6.09 -15.06 -8.21
N HIS A 181 4.89 -14.65 -8.56
CA HIS A 181 3.76 -14.53 -7.65
C HIS A 181 2.68 -15.61 -7.89
N GLU A 182 2.99 -16.59 -8.74
CA GLU A 182 2.23 -17.82 -8.93
C GLU A 182 2.07 -18.66 -7.65
N LYS A 183 0.87 -19.24 -7.50
CA LYS A 183 0.55 -20.24 -6.47
C LYS A 183 -0.17 -21.40 -7.15
N SER A 184 0.53 -22.50 -7.39
CA SER A 184 -0.01 -23.65 -8.12
C SER A 184 0.62 -24.96 -7.63
N ILE A 185 -0.13 -26.04 -7.72
CA ILE A 185 0.33 -27.38 -7.37
C ILE A 185 -0.14 -28.41 -8.41
N VAL A 186 0.75 -29.34 -8.76
CA VAL A 186 0.45 -30.52 -9.57
C VAL A 186 0.80 -31.77 -8.77
N ILE A 187 -0.11 -32.74 -8.77
CA ILE A 187 0.02 -34.01 -8.05
C ILE A 187 -0.09 -35.15 -9.06
N ASP A 188 0.91 -36.03 -9.04
CA ASP A 188 1.05 -37.21 -9.90
C ASP A 188 0.93 -36.94 -11.41
N GLY A 189 1.04 -35.67 -11.83
CA GLY A 189 0.90 -35.22 -13.21
C GLY A 189 -0.53 -35.25 -13.76
N ASN A 190 -1.54 -35.51 -12.93
CA ASN A 190 -2.94 -35.67 -13.36
C ASN A 190 -3.98 -34.98 -12.47
N LYS A 191 -3.57 -34.42 -11.32
CA LYS A 191 -4.39 -33.54 -10.48
C LYS A 191 -3.68 -32.20 -10.34
N GLY A 192 -4.43 -31.11 -10.36
CA GLY A 192 -3.86 -29.78 -10.16
C GLY A 192 -4.75 -28.88 -9.30
N MET A 193 -4.16 -27.83 -8.77
CA MET A 193 -4.89 -26.73 -8.14
C MET A 193 -4.15 -25.41 -8.38
N ILE A 194 -4.89 -24.36 -8.76
CA ILE A 194 -4.38 -22.99 -8.89
C ILE A 194 -5.01 -22.15 -7.80
N LEU A 195 -4.21 -21.37 -7.09
CA LEU A 195 -4.62 -20.64 -5.89
C LEU A 195 -4.52 -19.14 -6.11
N THR A 196 -5.47 -18.39 -5.55
CA THR A 196 -5.33 -16.94 -5.37
C THR A 196 -4.38 -16.61 -4.22
N GLY A 197 -4.34 -17.49 -3.21
CA GLY A 197 -3.72 -17.32 -1.90
C GLY A 197 -2.32 -17.90 -1.72
N ASN A 198 -1.59 -17.35 -0.73
CA ASN A 198 -0.32 -17.90 -0.26
C ASN A 198 -0.55 -19.07 0.72
N LEU A 199 0.51 -19.80 1.09
CA LEU A 199 0.45 -20.88 2.08
C LEU A 199 1.09 -20.47 3.42
N GLY A 200 0.46 -19.49 4.08
CA GLY A 200 0.79 -19.09 5.45
C GLY A 200 -0.47 -18.97 6.32
N ALA A 201 -0.31 -18.49 7.56
CA ALA A 201 -1.41 -18.37 8.51
C ALA A 201 -2.65 -17.67 7.92
N SER A 202 -2.45 -16.63 7.10
CA SER A 202 -3.52 -15.87 6.46
C SER A 202 -4.42 -16.69 5.52
N ALA A 203 -3.97 -17.85 5.04
CA ALA A 203 -4.81 -18.76 4.25
C ALA A 203 -6.03 -19.29 5.03
N ASN A 204 -5.96 -19.26 6.37
CA ASN A 204 -7.07 -19.65 7.24
C ASN A 204 -8.09 -18.52 7.48
N THR A 205 -7.75 -17.27 7.17
CA THR A 205 -8.56 -16.09 7.50
C THR A 205 -9.02 -15.33 6.26
N ASN A 206 -8.21 -15.28 5.21
CA ASN A 206 -8.49 -14.53 4.00
C ASN A 206 -9.53 -15.24 3.13
N LEU A 207 -10.25 -14.45 2.33
CA LEU A 207 -11.02 -15.00 1.22
C LEU A 207 -10.07 -15.34 0.07
N ASP A 208 -9.49 -16.53 0.17
CA ASP A 208 -8.71 -17.17 -0.88
C ASP A 208 -9.52 -18.26 -1.59
N ILE A 209 -9.26 -18.43 -2.88
CA ILE A 209 -9.96 -19.37 -3.75
C ILE A 209 -8.95 -20.34 -4.37
N GLY A 210 -9.35 -21.59 -4.46
CA GLY A 210 -8.66 -22.61 -5.26
C GLY A 210 -9.51 -23.10 -6.42
N ALA A 211 -8.94 -23.06 -7.62
CA ALA A 211 -9.46 -23.74 -8.80
C ALA A 211 -8.91 -25.17 -8.85
N ILE A 212 -9.78 -26.15 -8.71
CA ILE A 212 -9.47 -27.58 -8.58
C ILE A 212 -9.57 -28.25 -9.96
N LEU A 213 -8.47 -28.88 -10.39
CA LEU A 213 -8.31 -29.48 -11.71
C LEU A 213 -8.14 -31.00 -11.56
N LEU A 214 -9.25 -31.74 -11.43
CA LEU A 214 -9.22 -33.21 -11.28
C LEU A 214 -9.61 -33.97 -12.55
N LYS A 215 -10.52 -33.41 -13.34
CA LYS A 215 -11.03 -34.02 -14.59
C LYS A 215 -10.59 -33.25 -15.83
N ASP A 216 -9.56 -32.43 -15.71
CA ASP A 216 -8.96 -31.69 -16.82
C ASP A 216 -7.49 -32.07 -17.05
N PRO A 217 -7.23 -33.26 -17.62
CA PRO A 217 -5.87 -33.75 -17.82
C PRO A 217 -5.06 -32.90 -18.80
N LYS A 218 -5.70 -32.16 -19.72
CA LYS A 218 -5.02 -31.27 -20.66
C LYS A 218 -4.45 -30.06 -19.90
N THR A 219 -5.29 -29.36 -19.13
CA THR A 219 -4.85 -28.19 -18.36
C THR A 219 -3.84 -28.58 -17.27
N VAL A 220 -4.01 -29.73 -16.60
CA VAL A 220 -3.01 -30.22 -15.62
C VAL A 220 -1.67 -30.52 -16.30
N LYS A 221 -1.68 -31.10 -17.50
CA LYS A 221 -0.44 -31.34 -18.26
C LYS A 221 0.23 -30.04 -18.67
N ASP A 222 -0.53 -29.03 -19.11
CA ASP A 222 0.00 -27.71 -19.43
C ASP A 222 0.59 -27.04 -18.18
N LEU A 223 -0.07 -27.19 -17.02
CA LEU A 223 0.39 -26.64 -15.74
C LEU A 223 1.71 -27.29 -15.31
N ALA A 224 1.81 -28.61 -15.43
CA ALA A 224 3.06 -29.34 -15.22
C ALA A 224 4.17 -28.91 -16.20
N THR A 225 3.80 -28.59 -17.44
CA THR A 225 4.73 -28.10 -18.46
C THR A 225 5.29 -26.74 -18.09
N VAL A 226 4.45 -25.81 -17.63
CA VAL A 226 4.85 -24.51 -17.10
C VAL A 226 5.76 -24.66 -15.87
N PHE A 227 5.41 -25.55 -14.93
CA PHE A 227 6.26 -25.84 -13.77
C PHE A 227 7.65 -26.31 -14.20
N ASN A 228 7.73 -27.31 -15.07
CA ASN A 228 9.01 -27.86 -15.54
C ASN A 228 9.83 -26.84 -16.31
N TYR A 229 9.19 -26.03 -17.16
CA TYR A 229 9.85 -24.95 -17.89
C TYR A 229 10.59 -23.99 -16.94
N ASP A 230 9.93 -23.58 -15.86
CA ASP A 230 10.52 -22.69 -14.86
C ASP A 230 11.54 -23.41 -13.97
N TYR A 231 11.28 -24.66 -13.60
CA TYR A 231 12.14 -25.49 -12.74
C TYR A 231 13.49 -25.81 -13.39
N ASP A 232 13.46 -26.10 -14.69
CA ASP A 232 14.63 -26.41 -15.52
C ASP A 232 15.27 -25.14 -16.10
N ARG A 233 14.67 -23.97 -15.86
CA ARG A 233 15.14 -22.64 -16.30
C ARG A 233 15.29 -22.54 -17.82
N LEU A 234 14.35 -23.14 -18.54
CA LEU A 234 14.29 -23.04 -20.00
C LEU A 234 14.03 -21.60 -20.44
N ASN A 235 14.49 -21.26 -21.63
CA ASN A 235 14.27 -19.96 -22.26
C ASN A 235 13.82 -20.12 -23.74
N GLU A 236 13.51 -19.01 -24.40
CA GLU A 236 13.04 -19.00 -25.79
C GLU A 236 14.05 -19.57 -26.79
N GLN A 237 15.35 -19.50 -26.48
CA GLN A 237 16.38 -20.11 -27.31
C GLN A 237 16.39 -21.64 -27.16
N ASP A 238 15.94 -22.18 -26.02
CA ASP A 238 15.76 -23.62 -25.81
C ASP A 238 14.45 -24.09 -26.44
N LYS A 239 13.32 -23.54 -25.98
CA LYS A 239 11.95 -23.80 -26.43
C LYS A 239 11.04 -22.61 -26.07
N ASN A 240 10.18 -22.21 -26.99
CA ASN A 240 9.14 -21.23 -26.65
C ASN A 240 8.04 -21.91 -25.81
N LEU A 241 7.71 -21.33 -24.65
CA LEU A 241 6.70 -21.91 -23.74
C LEU A 241 5.32 -21.98 -24.40
N MET A 242 4.90 -20.97 -25.15
CA MET A 242 3.58 -20.92 -25.77
C MET A 242 3.39 -21.99 -26.85
N ASP A 243 4.47 -22.39 -27.54
CA ASP A 243 4.44 -23.53 -28.46
C ASP A 243 4.22 -24.86 -27.73
N MET A 244 4.71 -24.97 -26.48
CA MET A 244 4.59 -26.17 -25.65
C MET A 244 3.19 -26.34 -25.04
N ILE A 245 2.46 -25.24 -24.82
CA ILE A 245 1.12 -25.21 -24.23
C ILE A 245 0.08 -24.58 -25.19
N GLY A 246 0.22 -24.83 -26.49
CA GLY A 246 -0.67 -24.25 -27.51
C GLY A 246 -2.15 -24.54 -27.27
N GLY A 247 -3.00 -23.52 -27.36
CA GLY A 247 -4.44 -23.63 -27.11
C GLY A 247 -4.79 -24.02 -25.66
N THR A 248 -3.90 -23.74 -24.71
CA THR A 248 -4.14 -23.96 -23.28
C THR A 248 -5.29 -23.10 -22.75
N GLU A 249 -5.93 -23.53 -21.66
CA GLU A 249 -6.86 -22.71 -20.87
C GLU A 249 -6.13 -21.87 -19.80
N LEU A 250 -4.84 -22.13 -19.58
CA LEU A 250 -4.03 -21.41 -18.61
C LEU A 250 -3.80 -19.95 -19.01
N VAL A 251 -3.83 -19.10 -18.01
CA VAL A 251 -3.51 -17.67 -18.06
C VAL A 251 -2.15 -17.49 -17.39
N VAL A 252 -1.09 -17.40 -18.20
CA VAL A 252 0.30 -17.37 -17.76
C VAL A 252 0.85 -15.97 -18.00
N SER A 253 1.24 -15.29 -16.93
CA SER A 253 1.94 -14.01 -17.03
C SER A 253 3.45 -14.22 -17.11
N PRO A 254 4.19 -13.39 -17.86
CA PRO A 254 3.71 -12.30 -18.71
C PRO A 254 3.33 -12.75 -20.14
N ASP A 255 3.32 -14.06 -20.41
CA ASP A 255 3.35 -14.60 -21.78
C ASP A 255 2.04 -14.43 -22.56
N ASN A 256 0.90 -14.81 -21.99
CA ASN A 256 -0.41 -14.74 -22.67
C ASN A 256 -1.51 -14.05 -21.84
N SER A 257 -1.22 -13.68 -20.60
CA SER A 257 -2.27 -13.23 -19.67
C SER A 257 -2.96 -11.94 -20.10
N ARG A 258 -2.23 -11.00 -20.73
CA ARG A 258 -2.78 -9.73 -21.19
C ARG A 258 -3.93 -9.96 -22.16
N SER A 259 -3.68 -10.70 -23.24
CA SER A 259 -4.71 -10.97 -24.25
C SER A 259 -5.84 -11.82 -23.68
N LYS A 260 -5.53 -12.86 -22.91
CA LYS A 260 -6.58 -13.74 -22.35
C LYS A 260 -7.55 -13.03 -21.42
N ILE A 261 -7.04 -12.18 -20.52
CA ILE A 261 -7.90 -11.43 -19.59
C ILE A 261 -8.73 -10.39 -20.35
N THR A 262 -8.14 -9.70 -21.34
CA THR A 262 -8.90 -8.74 -22.16
C THR A 262 -9.97 -9.45 -22.99
N ASP A 263 -9.65 -10.59 -23.61
CA ASP A 263 -10.59 -11.35 -24.43
C ASP A 263 -11.76 -11.90 -23.59
N LEU A 264 -11.50 -12.33 -22.35
CA LEU A 264 -12.54 -12.77 -21.42
C LEU A 264 -13.47 -11.62 -21.00
N ILE A 265 -12.93 -10.43 -20.72
CA ILE A 265 -13.77 -9.26 -20.42
C ILE A 265 -14.60 -8.88 -21.66
N ASP A 266 -14.02 -8.94 -22.86
CA ASP A 266 -14.72 -8.62 -24.10
C ASP A 266 -15.84 -9.60 -24.47
N SER A 267 -15.71 -10.87 -24.03
CA SER A 267 -16.70 -11.89 -24.33
C SER A 267 -18.03 -11.64 -23.63
N ALA A 268 -18.06 -10.94 -22.49
CA ALA A 268 -19.28 -10.67 -21.73
C ALA A 268 -20.35 -9.96 -22.56
N LYS A 269 -21.59 -10.47 -22.51
CA LYS A 269 -22.76 -9.93 -23.24
C LYS A 269 -23.92 -9.52 -22.34
N LYS A 270 -24.05 -10.15 -21.18
CA LYS A 270 -25.19 -10.01 -20.25
C LYS A 270 -24.72 -9.55 -18.87
N SER A 271 -23.67 -10.18 -18.33
CA SER A 271 -23.12 -9.80 -17.02
C SER A 271 -21.61 -9.99 -16.92
N LEU A 272 -20.97 -9.18 -16.09
CA LEU A 272 -19.55 -9.27 -15.78
C LEU A 272 -19.35 -9.02 -14.28
N VAL A 273 -19.04 -10.07 -13.54
CA VAL A 273 -18.78 -10.00 -12.10
C VAL A 273 -17.30 -10.21 -11.84
N ILE A 274 -16.65 -9.23 -11.22
CA ILE A 274 -15.21 -9.26 -10.92
C ILE A 274 -15.02 -9.19 -9.42
N MET A 275 -14.29 -10.14 -8.86
CA MET A 275 -13.81 -10.11 -7.48
C MET A 275 -12.29 -10.12 -7.50
N ASN A 276 -11.65 -8.99 -7.20
CA ASN A 276 -10.19 -8.89 -7.30
C ASN A 276 -9.59 -8.08 -6.14
N GLN A 277 -8.58 -8.63 -5.47
CA GLN A 277 -7.83 -7.90 -4.45
C GLN A 277 -7.37 -6.53 -4.97
N ALA A 278 -6.80 -6.44 -6.19
CA ALA A 278 -6.31 -5.17 -6.70
C ALA A 278 -6.59 -4.98 -8.20
N LEU A 279 -7.33 -3.92 -8.55
CA LEU A 279 -7.56 -3.47 -9.92
C LEU A 279 -6.96 -2.09 -10.11
N SER A 280 -5.80 -2.01 -10.75
CA SER A 280 -5.06 -0.75 -10.96
C SER A 280 -4.57 -0.56 -12.40
N ASP A 281 -4.84 -1.52 -13.29
CA ASP A 281 -4.47 -1.44 -14.70
C ASP A 281 -5.43 -0.53 -15.47
N GLU A 282 -4.88 0.53 -16.06
CA GLU A 282 -5.65 1.57 -16.75
C GLU A 282 -6.44 1.00 -17.95
N LYS A 283 -5.87 0.05 -18.70
CA LYS A 283 -6.52 -0.56 -19.88
C LYS A 283 -7.69 -1.45 -19.47
N LEU A 284 -7.50 -2.32 -18.47
CA LEU A 284 -8.60 -3.14 -17.97
C LEU A 284 -9.71 -2.28 -17.36
N THR A 285 -9.36 -1.21 -16.66
CA THR A 285 -10.35 -0.26 -16.10
C THR A 285 -11.23 0.34 -17.20
N LEU A 286 -10.64 0.83 -18.30
CA LEU A 286 -11.40 1.38 -19.42
C LEU A 286 -12.23 0.31 -20.15
N GLN A 287 -11.72 -0.90 -20.26
CA GLN A 287 -12.45 -2.01 -20.90
C GLN A 287 -13.68 -2.44 -20.09
N ILE A 288 -13.56 -2.50 -18.76
CA ILE A 288 -14.70 -2.75 -17.85
C ILE A 288 -15.77 -1.65 -18.00
N LEU A 289 -15.35 -0.39 -18.10
CA LEU A 289 -16.26 0.73 -18.35
C LEU A 289 -16.98 0.58 -19.71
N GLU A 290 -16.27 0.13 -20.75
CA GLU A 290 -16.88 -0.07 -22.06
C GLU A 290 -17.97 -1.16 -22.03
N LYS A 291 -17.73 -2.27 -21.32
CA LYS A 291 -18.77 -3.30 -21.11
C LYS A 291 -20.02 -2.73 -20.43
N HIS A 292 -19.84 -1.89 -19.42
CA HIS A 292 -20.96 -1.21 -18.78
C HIS A 292 -21.75 -0.32 -19.76
N ARG A 293 -21.06 0.38 -20.67
CA ARG A 293 -21.69 1.21 -21.72
C ARG A 293 -22.41 0.39 -22.79
N GLU A 294 -21.92 -0.81 -23.08
CA GLU A 294 -22.58 -1.79 -23.95
C GLU A 294 -23.88 -2.35 -23.34
N GLY A 295 -24.16 -2.04 -22.06
CA GLY A 295 -25.36 -2.49 -21.35
C GLY A 295 -25.18 -3.79 -20.56
N VAL A 296 -23.95 -4.30 -20.44
CA VAL A 296 -23.62 -5.46 -19.59
C VAL A 296 -23.83 -5.09 -18.12
N ASP A 297 -24.44 -5.98 -17.31
CA ASP A 297 -24.52 -5.80 -15.86
C ASP A 297 -23.15 -6.04 -15.22
N VAL A 298 -22.37 -4.96 -15.10
CA VAL A 298 -21.02 -4.98 -14.55
C VAL A 298 -21.04 -4.72 -13.04
N GLU A 299 -20.41 -5.62 -12.29
CA GLU A 299 -20.24 -5.54 -10.85
C GLU A 299 -18.80 -5.89 -10.44
N VAL A 300 -18.15 -5.00 -9.68
CA VAL A 300 -16.76 -5.17 -9.25
C VAL A 300 -16.66 -5.08 -7.73
N ILE A 301 -16.05 -6.09 -7.12
CA ILE A 301 -15.77 -6.16 -5.69
C ILE A 301 -14.25 -6.18 -5.50
N MET A 302 -13.75 -5.25 -4.70
CA MET A 302 -12.31 -5.02 -4.50
C MET A 302 -11.92 -5.12 -3.03
N SER A 303 -10.64 -5.36 -2.70
CA SER A 303 -10.18 -5.11 -1.34
C SER A 303 -10.13 -3.59 -1.09
N ASP A 304 -9.80 -3.16 0.13
CA ASP A 304 -9.76 -1.77 0.59
C ASP A 304 -9.62 -0.71 -0.54
N THR A 305 -10.68 0.07 -0.75
CA THR A 305 -10.75 1.18 -1.70
C THR A 305 -10.49 2.55 -1.06
N LEU A 306 -10.34 2.61 0.26
CA LEU A 306 -10.51 3.83 1.04
C LEU A 306 -9.20 4.58 1.33
N ILE A 307 -8.04 3.90 1.39
CA ILE A 307 -6.76 4.53 1.79
C ILE A 307 -5.59 4.26 0.83
N GLY A 308 -5.74 3.32 -0.15
CA GLY A 308 -4.62 2.86 -1.00
C GLY A 308 -4.76 3.17 -2.50
N GLU A 309 -3.65 3.56 -3.15
CA GLU A 309 -3.60 3.95 -4.58
C GLU A 309 -3.99 2.82 -5.56
N GLY A 310 -3.83 1.56 -5.14
CA GLY A 310 -4.11 0.39 -5.98
C GLY A 310 -5.55 0.39 -6.48
N ASN A 311 -6.49 0.60 -5.56
CA ASN A 311 -7.92 0.46 -5.80
C ASN A 311 -8.68 1.78 -5.81
N LEU A 312 -8.20 2.79 -5.07
CA LEU A 312 -8.89 4.09 -4.96
C LEU A 312 -9.13 4.74 -6.33
N SER A 313 -8.11 4.73 -7.22
CA SER A 313 -8.22 5.41 -8.51
C SER A 313 -9.20 4.75 -9.49
N SER A 314 -9.27 3.42 -9.52
CA SER A 314 -10.13 2.66 -10.44
C SER A 314 -11.56 2.58 -9.89
N SER A 315 -11.72 2.29 -8.59
CA SER A 315 -13.03 2.25 -7.93
C SER A 315 -13.77 3.58 -8.05
N THR A 316 -13.13 4.70 -7.73
CA THR A 316 -13.74 6.05 -7.89
C THR A 316 -14.07 6.38 -9.33
N PHE A 317 -13.18 6.02 -10.27
CA PHE A 317 -13.43 6.27 -11.69
C PHE A 317 -14.66 5.52 -12.18
N LEU A 318 -14.68 4.20 -11.98
CA LEU A 318 -15.76 3.34 -12.43
C LEU A 318 -17.08 3.70 -11.74
N LYS A 319 -17.06 3.94 -10.42
CA LYS A 319 -18.25 4.37 -9.68
C LYS A 319 -18.78 5.71 -10.20
N SER A 320 -17.91 6.69 -10.45
CA SER A 320 -18.31 7.99 -11.02
C SER A 320 -18.95 7.90 -12.40
N LYS A 321 -18.75 6.78 -13.10
CA LYS A 321 -19.31 6.49 -14.43
C LYS A 321 -20.52 5.53 -14.37
N GLY A 322 -21.00 5.17 -13.18
CA GLY A 322 -22.22 4.38 -12.99
C GLY A 322 -22.03 2.87 -12.81
N VAL A 323 -20.78 2.37 -12.81
CA VAL A 323 -20.51 0.95 -12.57
C VAL A 323 -20.78 0.60 -11.10
N LYS A 324 -21.35 -0.59 -10.84
CA LYS A 324 -21.55 -1.09 -9.46
C LYS A 324 -20.21 -1.50 -8.87
N ILE A 325 -19.72 -0.73 -7.90
CA ILE A 325 -18.45 -0.99 -7.22
C ILE A 325 -18.70 -1.16 -5.72
N LYS A 326 -18.16 -2.24 -5.15
CA LYS A 326 -18.13 -2.49 -3.71
C LYS A 326 -16.73 -2.84 -3.22
N TYR A 327 -16.51 -2.74 -1.92
CA TYR A 327 -15.29 -3.24 -1.29
C TYR A 327 -15.59 -4.23 -0.17
N MET A 328 -14.60 -5.04 0.21
CA MET A 328 -14.71 -6.02 1.30
C MET A 328 -13.40 -6.12 2.07
N GLU A 329 -13.51 -5.98 3.39
CA GLU A 329 -12.37 -6.09 4.31
C GLU A 329 -12.43 -7.30 5.22
N ASN A 330 -13.63 -7.80 5.52
CA ASN A 330 -13.84 -8.87 6.49
C ASN A 330 -14.77 -9.95 5.91
N PRO A 331 -14.24 -11.14 5.53
CA PRO A 331 -12.82 -11.50 5.51
C PRO A 331 -12.04 -10.67 4.48
N TYR A 332 -10.72 -10.56 4.66
CA TYR A 332 -9.87 -9.84 3.73
C TYR A 332 -9.95 -10.46 2.32
N LEU A 333 -10.34 -9.64 1.33
CA LEU A 333 -10.46 -10.07 -0.05
C LEU A 333 -9.07 -10.23 -0.70
N HIS A 334 -8.62 -11.48 -0.82
CA HIS A 334 -7.37 -11.82 -1.53
C HIS A 334 -7.62 -12.56 -2.86
N ALA A 335 -8.86 -12.96 -3.13
CA ALA A 335 -9.27 -13.60 -4.37
C ALA A 335 -9.02 -12.74 -5.62
N LYS A 336 -8.79 -13.40 -6.77
CA LYS A 336 -8.86 -12.82 -8.12
C LYS A 336 -9.67 -13.76 -9.01
N ALA A 337 -10.90 -13.37 -9.30
CA ALA A 337 -11.84 -14.16 -10.06
C ALA A 337 -12.74 -13.28 -10.95
N ILE A 338 -13.21 -13.85 -12.05
CA ILE A 338 -14.21 -13.27 -12.94
C ILE A 338 -15.31 -14.33 -13.18
N ALA A 339 -16.57 -13.91 -13.18
CA ALA A 339 -17.68 -14.66 -13.77
C ALA A 339 -18.29 -13.82 -14.91
N VAL A 340 -18.40 -14.42 -16.08
CA VAL A 340 -18.96 -13.85 -17.30
C VAL A 340 -20.30 -14.51 -17.58
N ASP A 341 -21.32 -13.69 -17.84
CA ASP A 341 -22.69 -14.06 -18.26
C ASP A 341 -23.51 -14.92 -17.27
N ALA A 342 -22.91 -15.36 -16.16
CA ALA A 342 -23.50 -16.20 -15.10
C ALA A 342 -24.76 -15.69 -14.37
N LYS A 343 -25.19 -14.43 -14.54
CA LYS A 343 -26.36 -13.88 -13.85
C LYS A 343 -27.71 -14.24 -14.50
N ASP A 344 -27.73 -14.76 -15.72
CA ASP A 344 -28.97 -15.16 -16.39
C ASP A 344 -29.26 -16.67 -16.19
N ASP A 345 -30.27 -17.23 -16.86
CA ASP A 345 -30.62 -18.65 -16.69
C ASP A 345 -29.95 -19.59 -17.73
N ASP A 346 -29.05 -19.10 -18.58
CA ASP A 346 -28.39 -19.88 -19.65
C ASP A 346 -26.97 -20.29 -19.22
N PRO A 347 -26.74 -21.52 -18.73
CA PRO A 347 -25.41 -21.93 -18.28
C PRO A 347 -24.44 -22.25 -19.43
N SER A 348 -24.86 -22.14 -20.70
CA SER A 348 -24.07 -22.60 -21.85
C SER A 348 -23.00 -21.60 -22.31
N ASP A 349 -23.17 -20.31 -21.97
CA ASP A 349 -22.21 -19.23 -22.22
C ASP A 349 -21.47 -18.77 -20.95
N ASP A 350 -21.74 -19.39 -19.80
CA ASP A 350 -21.07 -19.11 -18.52
C ASP A 350 -19.58 -19.47 -18.57
N VAL A 351 -18.73 -18.47 -18.39
CA VAL A 351 -17.27 -18.62 -18.33
C VAL A 351 -16.73 -17.95 -17.07
N ALA A 352 -15.76 -18.61 -16.43
CA ALA A 352 -15.10 -18.08 -15.26
C ALA A 352 -13.57 -18.04 -15.41
N TYR A 353 -12.96 -17.22 -14.56
CA TYR A 353 -11.52 -17.16 -14.36
C TYR A 353 -11.18 -17.18 -12.88
N ILE A 354 -10.10 -17.87 -12.52
CA ILE A 354 -9.46 -17.83 -11.20
C ILE A 354 -7.94 -17.84 -11.39
N GLY A 355 -7.21 -17.01 -10.64
CA GLY A 355 -5.75 -17.03 -10.68
C GLY A 355 -5.06 -16.19 -9.61
N SER A 356 -3.73 -16.08 -9.73
CA SER A 356 -2.89 -15.30 -8.83
C SER A 356 -2.71 -13.82 -9.27
N GLN A 357 -3.19 -13.47 -10.48
CA GLN A 357 -3.05 -12.13 -11.05
C GLN A 357 -3.97 -11.10 -10.38
N ASN A 358 -3.37 -10.17 -9.63
CA ASN A 358 -3.97 -8.85 -9.47
C ASN A 358 -4.17 -8.19 -10.84
N PHE A 359 -5.22 -7.40 -11.03
CA PHE A 359 -5.44 -6.66 -12.27
C PHE A 359 -4.64 -5.36 -12.30
N SER A 360 -3.31 -5.53 -12.24
CA SER A 360 -2.29 -4.48 -12.32
C SER A 360 -1.36 -4.75 -13.49
N THR A 361 -0.77 -3.70 -14.06
CA THR A 361 0.19 -3.83 -15.17
C THR A 361 1.39 -4.70 -14.79
N ALA A 362 1.84 -4.66 -13.52
CA ALA A 362 2.95 -5.49 -13.06
C ALA A 362 2.59 -6.99 -13.03
N ALA A 363 1.44 -7.35 -12.47
CA ALA A 363 0.99 -8.74 -12.42
C ALA A 363 0.76 -9.31 -13.82
N ILE A 364 0.16 -8.54 -14.72
CA ILE A 364 -0.21 -9.02 -16.06
C ILE A 364 1.01 -9.05 -17.01
N ASP A 365 1.80 -7.98 -17.08
CA ASP A 365 2.83 -7.82 -18.12
C ASP A 365 4.25 -8.12 -17.64
N LYS A 366 4.47 -8.31 -16.34
CA LYS A 366 5.81 -8.42 -15.77
C LYS A 366 6.05 -9.68 -14.94
N ASN A 367 5.18 -9.95 -13.97
CA ASN A 367 5.34 -11.05 -13.02
C ASN A 367 5.12 -12.41 -13.67
N ARG A 368 5.63 -13.46 -13.01
CA ARG A 368 5.23 -14.83 -13.30
C ARG A 368 4.04 -15.20 -12.42
N GLU A 369 2.87 -15.33 -13.03
CA GLU A 369 1.58 -15.58 -12.38
C GLU A 369 0.84 -16.69 -13.13
N MET A 370 -0.14 -17.31 -12.48
CA MET A 370 -0.92 -18.42 -13.04
C MET A 370 -2.41 -18.25 -12.75
N GLY A 371 -3.22 -18.47 -13.78
CA GLY A 371 -4.66 -18.60 -13.68
C GLY A 371 -5.21 -19.59 -14.70
N VAL A 372 -6.52 -19.77 -14.69
CA VAL A 372 -7.24 -20.65 -15.62
C VAL A 372 -8.57 -20.00 -15.99
N ILE A 373 -8.93 -20.07 -17.28
CA ILE A 373 -10.26 -19.73 -17.79
C ILE A 373 -10.99 -21.04 -18.04
N PHE A 374 -12.27 -21.15 -17.69
CA PHE A 374 -13.01 -22.40 -17.82
C PHE A 374 -14.52 -22.15 -17.96
N PRO A 375 -15.26 -23.07 -18.63
CA PRO A 375 -16.72 -23.06 -18.58
C PRO A 375 -17.22 -23.23 -17.14
N ASP A 376 -18.14 -22.39 -16.68
CA ASP A 376 -18.70 -22.43 -15.32
C ASP A 376 -20.23 -22.57 -15.31
N PRO A 377 -20.79 -23.62 -15.95
CA PRO A 377 -22.25 -23.84 -16.02
C PRO A 377 -22.92 -24.06 -14.64
N ASN A 378 -22.12 -24.34 -13.61
CA ASN A 378 -22.57 -24.49 -12.23
C ASN A 378 -22.48 -23.18 -11.43
N LYS A 379 -21.99 -22.10 -12.06
CA LYS A 379 -21.87 -20.76 -11.48
C LYS A 379 -21.03 -20.75 -10.21
N GLY A 380 -20.00 -21.58 -10.13
CA GLY A 380 -19.16 -21.74 -8.94
C GLY A 380 -18.58 -20.41 -8.47
N VAL A 381 -18.08 -19.58 -9.39
CA VAL A 381 -17.55 -18.25 -9.04
C VAL A 381 -18.66 -17.29 -8.61
N LEU A 382 -19.78 -17.22 -9.34
CA LEU A 382 -20.89 -16.34 -8.97
C LEU A 382 -21.52 -16.74 -7.63
N ASN A 383 -21.69 -18.03 -7.35
CA ASN A 383 -22.21 -18.54 -6.09
C ASN A 383 -21.31 -18.17 -4.90
N LEU A 384 -19.98 -18.23 -5.10
CA LEU A 384 -19.02 -17.74 -4.12
C LEU A 384 -19.18 -16.23 -3.91
N VAL A 385 -19.26 -15.45 -4.98
CA VAL A 385 -19.49 -13.99 -4.88
C VAL A 385 -20.76 -13.71 -4.08
N ASN A 386 -21.87 -14.35 -4.42
CA ASN A 386 -23.16 -14.18 -3.74
C ASN A 386 -23.10 -14.58 -2.26
N LYS A 387 -22.34 -15.63 -1.91
CA LYS A 387 -22.13 -16.06 -0.52
C LYS A 387 -21.45 -14.96 0.32
N TYR A 388 -20.49 -14.26 -0.26
CA TYR A 388 -19.71 -13.22 0.43
C TYR A 388 -20.23 -11.80 0.21
N TYR A 389 -21.17 -11.61 -0.71
CA TYR A 389 -21.77 -10.32 -1.02
C TYR A 389 -22.33 -9.57 0.20
N PRO A 390 -22.99 -10.23 1.19
CA PRO A 390 -23.46 -9.55 2.39
C PRO A 390 -22.37 -8.91 3.25
N ASN A 391 -21.10 -9.29 3.05
CA ASN A 391 -19.94 -8.72 3.76
C ASN A 391 -19.29 -7.55 3.02
N THR A 392 -19.89 -7.13 1.90
CA THR A 392 -19.38 -6.01 1.09
C THR A 392 -20.00 -4.70 1.54
N GLU A 393 -19.24 -3.62 1.36
CA GLU A 393 -19.62 -2.26 1.70
C GLU A 393 -19.64 -1.38 0.44
N GLU A 394 -20.47 -0.34 0.47
CA GLU A 394 -20.52 0.65 -0.60
C GLU A 394 -19.29 1.55 -0.54
N VAL A 395 -18.65 1.77 -1.69
CA VAL A 395 -17.56 2.74 -1.83
C VAL A 395 -18.11 4.14 -1.49
N PRO A 396 -17.59 4.89 -0.50
CA PRO A 396 -18.08 6.24 -0.17
C PRO A 396 -17.83 7.26 -1.29
N ASP A 397 -18.65 8.31 -1.35
CA ASP A 397 -18.51 9.36 -2.38
C ASP A 397 -17.36 10.34 -2.13
N LYS A 398 -16.85 10.37 -0.89
CA LYS A 398 -15.65 11.11 -0.49
C LYS A 398 -14.68 10.13 0.12
N GLN A 399 -13.45 10.11 -0.34
CA GLN A 399 -12.43 9.16 0.12
C GLN A 399 -11.09 9.85 0.26
N ILE A 400 -10.22 9.32 1.12
CA ILE A 400 -8.98 9.98 1.47
C ILE A 400 -7.80 9.19 0.92
N SER A 401 -6.96 9.85 0.14
CA SER A 401 -5.61 9.35 -0.13
C SER A 401 -4.76 9.70 1.07
N ALA A 402 -4.65 8.77 2.01
CA ALA A 402 -3.73 8.85 3.12
C ALA A 402 -2.45 8.07 2.80
N SER A 403 -1.36 8.32 3.53
CA SER A 403 0.03 7.88 3.29
C SER A 403 0.89 8.72 2.31
N GLU A 404 2.14 8.95 2.75
CA GLU A 404 3.18 9.89 2.30
C GLU A 404 3.56 9.89 0.79
N ILE A 405 2.97 9.01 -0.05
CA ILE A 405 3.41 8.77 -1.45
C ILE A 405 2.24 8.76 -2.47
N TYR A 406 0.97 8.71 -2.06
CA TYR A 406 -0.10 8.25 -2.98
C TYR A 406 -0.86 9.33 -3.77
N THR A 407 -0.96 10.57 -3.30
CA THR A 407 -1.79 11.59 -3.98
C THR A 407 -1.29 11.93 -5.39
N GLY A 408 0.03 11.85 -5.63
CA GLY A 408 0.60 12.08 -6.95
C GLY A 408 0.26 11.00 -7.98
N GLY A 409 0.31 9.73 -7.56
CA GLY A 409 -0.07 8.60 -8.40
C GLY A 409 -1.55 8.66 -8.79
N LEU A 410 -2.39 9.00 -7.82
CA LEU A 410 -3.83 9.22 -8.01
C LEU A 410 -4.12 10.32 -9.04
N LEU A 411 -3.47 11.49 -8.93
CA LEU A 411 -3.60 12.58 -9.91
C LEU A 411 -3.16 12.16 -11.32
N LYS A 412 -2.01 11.48 -11.45
CA LYS A 412 -1.51 10.99 -12.74
C LYS A 412 -2.49 10.02 -13.39
N LYS A 413 -3.00 9.06 -12.64
CA LYS A 413 -3.99 8.08 -13.13
C LYS A 413 -5.28 8.78 -13.54
N ALA A 414 -5.76 9.76 -12.77
CA ALA A 414 -6.97 10.50 -13.12
C ALA A 414 -6.85 11.27 -14.44
N ILE A 415 -5.71 11.92 -14.69
CA ILE A 415 -5.42 12.61 -15.96
C ILE A 415 -5.42 11.62 -17.14
N LYS A 416 -4.82 10.45 -16.96
CA LYS A 416 -4.74 9.43 -18.03
C LYS A 416 -6.11 8.82 -18.33
N LEU A 417 -6.92 8.56 -17.30
CA LEU A 417 -8.28 8.01 -17.43
C LEU A 417 -9.32 9.03 -17.92
N ALA A 418 -9.00 10.33 -17.95
CA ALA A 418 -9.90 11.36 -18.46
C ALA A 418 -10.35 11.03 -19.90
N GLU A 419 -11.62 11.25 -20.22
CA GLU A 419 -12.18 10.98 -21.54
C GLU A 419 -12.49 12.27 -22.31
N GLU A 420 -12.90 13.32 -21.60
CA GLU A 420 -13.47 14.52 -22.22
C GLU A 420 -12.75 15.79 -21.78
N SER A 421 -12.58 15.99 -20.47
CA SER A 421 -12.13 17.28 -19.94
C SER A 421 -11.30 17.16 -18.67
N ILE A 422 -10.38 18.11 -18.55
CA ILE A 422 -9.50 18.28 -17.40
C ILE A 422 -9.45 19.76 -17.09
N ILE A 423 -9.81 20.14 -15.87
CA ILE A 423 -9.49 21.46 -15.33
C ILE A 423 -8.72 21.29 -14.03
N MET A 424 -7.53 21.91 -13.97
CA MET A 424 -6.63 21.81 -12.84
C MET A 424 -6.23 23.20 -12.35
N SER A 425 -6.22 23.38 -11.04
CA SER A 425 -5.52 24.47 -10.36
C SER A 425 -4.42 23.89 -9.50
N ALA A 426 -3.20 24.40 -9.61
CA ALA A 426 -2.07 23.94 -8.83
C ALA A 426 -1.17 25.10 -8.43
N VAL A 427 -0.80 25.15 -7.15
CA VAL A 427 0.17 26.14 -6.63
C VAL A 427 1.53 25.94 -7.28
N MET A 428 1.94 24.70 -7.55
CA MET A 428 3.22 24.40 -8.16
C MET A 428 3.18 23.13 -9.00
N ILE A 429 3.86 23.12 -10.14
CA ILE A 429 4.06 21.91 -10.96
C ILE A 429 5.53 21.84 -11.38
N THR A 430 6.30 20.98 -10.70
CA THR A 430 7.70 20.70 -11.07
C THR A 430 7.93 19.23 -11.41
N ASP A 431 6.97 18.35 -11.14
CA ASP A 431 6.98 16.98 -11.64
C ASP A 431 6.67 16.95 -13.16
N ASN A 432 7.71 16.72 -13.96
CA ASN A 432 7.63 16.64 -15.42
C ASN A 432 6.66 15.56 -15.92
N SER A 433 6.43 14.48 -15.16
CA SER A 433 5.48 13.45 -15.58
C SER A 433 4.03 13.91 -15.54
N ILE A 434 3.68 14.88 -14.67
CA ILE A 434 2.35 15.53 -14.68
C ILE A 434 2.20 16.38 -15.94
N VAL A 435 3.21 17.23 -16.22
CA VAL A 435 3.21 18.11 -17.40
C VAL A 435 3.03 17.28 -18.68
N LYS A 436 3.82 16.21 -18.83
CA LYS A 436 3.68 15.28 -19.96
C LYS A 436 2.30 14.62 -20.06
N SER A 437 1.68 14.29 -18.92
CA SER A 437 0.35 13.67 -18.90
C SER A 437 -0.73 14.67 -19.36
N LEU A 438 -0.62 15.94 -18.96
CA LEU A 438 -1.53 17.02 -19.41
C LEU A 438 -1.35 17.33 -20.90
N ILE A 439 -0.11 17.40 -21.37
CA ILE A 439 0.20 17.56 -22.80
C ILE A 439 -0.39 16.40 -23.60
N LYS A 440 -0.15 15.16 -23.17
CA LYS A 440 -0.71 13.98 -23.84
C LYS A 440 -2.24 14.00 -23.89
N ALA A 441 -2.88 14.38 -22.79
CA ALA A 441 -4.34 14.56 -22.74
C ALA A 441 -4.84 15.59 -23.76
N LYS A 442 -4.12 16.70 -23.93
CA LYS A 442 -4.42 17.72 -24.94
C LYS A 442 -4.21 17.21 -26.37
N GLU A 443 -3.11 16.48 -26.62
CA GLU A 443 -2.83 15.83 -27.90
C GLU A 443 -3.91 14.80 -28.28
N ASP A 444 -4.47 14.12 -27.28
CA ASP A 444 -5.59 13.19 -27.43
C ASP A 444 -6.95 13.89 -27.63
N GLY A 445 -6.97 15.22 -27.73
CA GLY A 445 -8.16 16.01 -28.04
C GLY A 445 -9.03 16.40 -26.84
N LYS A 446 -8.60 16.10 -25.60
CA LYS A 446 -9.35 16.44 -24.38
C LYS A 446 -9.32 17.96 -24.13
N ASP A 447 -10.39 18.51 -23.54
CA ASP A 447 -10.42 19.92 -23.11
C ASP A 447 -9.61 20.09 -21.83
N VAL A 448 -8.33 20.47 -21.97
CA VAL A 448 -7.41 20.67 -20.84
C VAL A 448 -7.25 22.15 -20.52
N LYS A 449 -7.52 22.54 -19.26
CA LYS A 449 -7.32 23.89 -18.73
C LYS A 449 -6.49 23.84 -17.45
N VAL A 450 -5.49 24.71 -17.35
CA VAL A 450 -4.61 24.75 -16.17
C VAL A 450 -4.52 26.18 -15.61
N ILE A 451 -4.69 26.30 -14.30
CA ILE A 451 -4.50 27.52 -13.52
C ILE A 451 -3.23 27.34 -12.69
N ILE A 452 -2.26 28.20 -12.90
CA ILE A 452 -0.94 28.07 -12.26
C ILE A 452 -0.32 29.45 -12.05
N PRO A 453 0.21 29.79 -10.86
CA PRO A 453 0.94 31.03 -10.67
C PRO A 453 2.35 30.90 -11.28
N ASP A 454 2.90 31.98 -11.84
CA ASP A 454 4.33 32.00 -12.23
C ASP A 454 5.23 31.90 -10.98
N LYS A 455 4.90 32.72 -9.97
CA LYS A 455 5.68 32.90 -8.74
C LYS A 455 4.88 32.46 -7.51
N PRO A 456 4.84 31.15 -7.19
CA PRO A 456 4.05 30.64 -6.07
C PRO A 456 4.56 31.07 -4.69
N PHE A 457 5.88 31.24 -4.56
CA PHE A 457 6.52 31.60 -3.29
C PHE A 457 7.53 32.73 -3.49
N GLY A 458 7.14 33.94 -3.09
CA GLY A 458 7.98 35.14 -3.25
C GLY A 458 8.12 35.54 -4.72
N ASP A 459 9.33 35.93 -5.13
CA ASP A 459 9.61 36.42 -6.49
C ASP A 459 10.24 35.36 -7.42
N LYS A 460 10.41 34.11 -6.95
CA LYS A 460 11.05 33.03 -7.70
C LYS A 460 10.05 32.39 -8.69
N PRO A 461 10.37 32.33 -10.01
CA PRO A 461 9.47 31.80 -11.04
C PRO A 461 9.54 30.26 -11.11
N MET A 462 9.09 29.59 -10.05
CA MET A 462 9.28 28.12 -9.91
C MET A 462 8.49 27.28 -10.93
N ASN A 463 7.44 27.86 -11.54
CA ASN A 463 6.59 27.19 -12.52
C ASN A 463 6.93 27.54 -13.97
N GLU A 464 7.94 28.39 -14.22
CA GLU A 464 8.28 28.92 -15.55
C GLU A 464 8.42 27.82 -16.61
N LYS A 465 9.16 26.75 -16.26
CA LYS A 465 9.35 25.61 -17.18
C LYS A 465 8.04 24.89 -17.51
N ALA A 466 7.21 24.59 -16.52
CA ALA A 466 5.93 23.92 -16.75
C ALA A 466 4.98 24.80 -17.56
N ILE A 467 4.96 26.10 -17.29
CA ILE A 467 4.19 27.10 -18.06
C ILE A 467 4.63 27.09 -19.52
N GLN A 468 5.94 27.18 -19.77
CA GLN A 468 6.50 27.19 -21.12
C GLN A 468 6.11 25.91 -21.89
N GLU A 469 6.36 24.74 -21.32
CA GLU A 469 6.07 23.46 -21.97
C GLU A 469 4.56 23.29 -22.26
N LEU A 470 3.69 23.69 -21.34
CA LEU A 470 2.23 23.64 -21.55
C LEU A 470 1.77 24.65 -22.61
N GLN A 471 2.34 25.85 -22.65
CA GLN A 471 2.04 26.87 -23.67
C GLN A 471 2.47 26.42 -25.06
N GLU A 472 3.68 25.89 -25.18
CA GLU A 472 4.23 25.35 -26.43
C GLU A 472 3.35 24.21 -26.98
N ALA A 473 2.80 23.37 -26.09
CA ALA A 473 1.84 22.32 -26.42
C ALA A 473 0.40 22.81 -26.68
N GLY A 474 0.14 24.12 -26.58
CA GLY A 474 -1.17 24.71 -26.83
C GLY A 474 -2.23 24.38 -25.76
N VAL A 475 -1.81 24.08 -24.52
CA VAL A 475 -2.73 23.92 -23.39
C VAL A 475 -3.20 25.30 -22.91
N PRO A 476 -4.52 25.58 -22.86
CA PRO A 476 -5.06 26.79 -22.26
C PRO A 476 -4.60 27.01 -20.82
N LEU A 477 -3.88 28.11 -20.58
CA LEU A 477 -3.38 28.49 -19.26
C LEU A 477 -4.02 29.78 -18.74
N LYS A 478 -4.31 29.79 -17.44
CA LYS A 478 -4.50 31.00 -16.62
C LYS A 478 -3.27 31.16 -15.71
N ILE A 479 -2.45 32.18 -15.99
CA ILE A 479 -1.37 32.55 -15.08
C ILE A 479 -1.97 33.33 -13.90
N ALA A 480 -1.99 32.70 -12.74
CA ALA A 480 -2.59 33.27 -11.54
C ALA A 480 -1.73 34.40 -10.95
N GLY A 481 -2.35 35.55 -10.66
CA GLY A 481 -1.73 36.68 -10.00
C GLY A 481 -1.80 36.59 -8.48
N LYS A 482 -1.18 37.55 -7.78
CA LYS A 482 -1.15 37.62 -6.30
C LYS A 482 -2.54 37.65 -5.64
N ASN A 483 -3.57 38.09 -6.36
CA ASN A 483 -4.94 38.19 -5.85
C ASN A 483 -5.76 36.92 -6.06
N ASP A 484 -5.32 36.00 -6.93
CA ASP A 484 -6.04 34.75 -7.23
C ASP A 484 -5.85 33.69 -6.11
N ASN A 485 -4.85 33.90 -5.22
CA ASN A 485 -4.57 33.12 -4.01
C ASN A 485 -4.71 31.59 -4.18
N ILE A 486 -4.03 31.05 -5.19
CA ILE A 486 -3.98 29.61 -5.44
C ILE A 486 -3.19 28.91 -4.34
N GLU A 487 -3.84 28.00 -3.63
CA GLU A 487 -3.25 27.16 -2.60
C GLU A 487 -3.56 25.70 -2.91
N GLY A 488 -2.55 24.83 -2.76
CA GLY A 488 -2.67 23.40 -3.05
C GLY A 488 -2.91 23.05 -4.51
N THR A 489 -3.51 21.89 -4.72
CA THR A 489 -3.89 21.35 -6.03
C THR A 489 -5.34 20.90 -6.00
N THR A 490 -6.11 21.29 -7.01
CA THR A 490 -7.45 20.76 -7.28
C THR A 490 -7.55 20.38 -8.74
N LEU A 491 -8.00 19.16 -8.99
CA LEU A 491 -8.20 18.60 -10.32
C LEU A 491 -9.65 18.15 -10.44
N VAL A 492 -10.35 18.59 -11.48
CA VAL A 492 -11.66 18.04 -11.88
C VAL A 492 -11.50 17.37 -13.24
N VAL A 493 -11.97 16.13 -13.33
CA VAL A 493 -11.90 15.29 -14.54
C VAL A 493 -13.30 14.90 -14.97
N ASP A 494 -13.61 15.12 -16.24
CA ASP A 494 -14.86 14.78 -16.92
C ASP A 494 -16.14 15.25 -16.19
N ASN A 495 -16.01 16.24 -15.30
CA ASN A 495 -17.07 16.69 -14.40
C ASN A 495 -17.74 15.57 -13.59
N CYS A 496 -17.06 14.43 -13.38
CA CYS A 496 -17.56 13.29 -12.61
C CYS A 496 -16.67 12.94 -11.42
N ARG A 497 -15.43 13.48 -11.37
CA ARG A 497 -14.51 13.25 -10.27
C ARG A 497 -13.65 14.47 -9.99
N ALA A 498 -13.44 14.76 -8.71
CA ALA A 498 -12.52 15.78 -8.23
C ALA A 498 -11.45 15.18 -7.32
N ILE A 499 -10.21 15.67 -7.41
CA ILE A 499 -9.11 15.35 -6.51
C ILE A 499 -8.60 16.65 -5.90
N ILE A 500 -8.55 16.69 -4.57
CA ILE A 500 -8.17 17.86 -3.79
C ILE A 500 -6.96 17.51 -2.93
N SER A 501 -5.97 18.38 -2.91
CA SER A 501 -4.79 18.29 -2.07
C SER A 501 -4.32 19.69 -1.70
N ASN A 502 -3.68 19.85 -0.54
CA ASN A 502 -3.13 21.13 -0.13
C ASN A 502 -1.69 21.37 -0.62
N GLU A 503 -1.12 20.42 -1.36
CA GLU A 503 0.26 20.51 -1.81
C GLU A 503 0.43 20.86 -3.29
N GLY A 504 1.65 21.30 -3.62
CA GLY A 504 2.12 21.43 -4.99
C GLY A 504 2.58 20.09 -5.58
N LEU A 505 2.62 19.99 -6.90
CA LEU A 505 3.04 18.80 -7.64
C LEU A 505 4.55 18.79 -7.85
N THR A 506 5.27 18.57 -6.75
CA THR A 506 6.74 18.50 -6.71
C THR A 506 7.20 17.10 -6.30
N TRP A 507 8.43 16.71 -6.67
CA TRP A 507 8.97 15.43 -6.22
C TRP A 507 8.97 15.30 -4.69
N THR A 508 9.34 16.36 -3.97
CA THR A 508 9.35 16.37 -2.49
C THR A 508 7.94 16.21 -1.92
N ALA A 509 6.96 16.95 -2.43
CA ALA A 509 5.58 16.79 -1.96
C ALA A 509 5.08 15.38 -2.23
N LEU A 510 5.34 14.83 -3.43
CA LEU A 510 4.85 13.51 -3.80
C LEU A 510 5.57 12.34 -3.12
N ASN A 511 6.70 12.56 -2.45
CA ASN A 511 7.49 11.46 -1.86
C ASN A 511 7.93 11.67 -0.40
N LYS A 512 7.86 12.90 0.15
CA LYS A 512 8.48 13.27 1.44
C LYS A 512 7.60 14.09 2.38
N ALA A 513 6.44 14.62 1.97
CA ALA A 513 5.61 15.51 2.81
C ALA A 513 4.40 14.80 3.45
N HIS A 514 3.85 15.38 4.54
CA HIS A 514 2.55 14.96 5.09
C HIS A 514 1.43 15.45 4.20
N ASN A 515 0.95 14.54 3.36
CA ASN A 515 -0.07 14.88 2.39
C ASN A 515 -1.30 14.03 2.61
N LEU A 516 -2.41 14.73 2.80
CA LEU A 516 -3.73 14.17 2.77
C LEU A 516 -4.39 14.66 1.49
N GLY A 517 -4.57 13.75 0.54
CA GLY A 517 -5.38 14.00 -0.64
C GLY A 517 -6.80 13.52 -0.40
N MET A 518 -7.77 14.04 -1.15
CA MET A 518 -9.14 13.53 -1.15
C MET A 518 -9.64 13.37 -2.57
N VAL A 519 -10.42 12.31 -2.82
CA VAL A 519 -11.24 12.12 -4.00
C VAL A 519 -12.70 12.38 -3.64
N ALA A 520 -13.39 13.16 -4.47
CA ALA A 520 -14.84 13.32 -4.43
C ALA A 520 -15.44 12.85 -5.76
N ILE A 521 -16.54 12.12 -5.69
CA ILE A 521 -17.31 11.63 -6.84
C ILE A 521 -18.80 11.98 -6.75
N ASP A 522 -19.24 12.67 -5.68
CA ASP A 522 -20.60 13.20 -5.63
C ASP A 522 -20.82 14.19 -6.80
N PRO A 523 -21.81 13.97 -7.68
CA PRO A 523 -21.99 14.80 -8.87
C PRO A 523 -22.25 16.29 -8.56
N GLY A 524 -22.93 16.59 -7.44
CA GLY A 524 -23.22 17.97 -7.02
C GLY A 524 -21.95 18.70 -6.61
N GLU A 525 -21.16 18.09 -5.74
CA GLU A 525 -19.89 18.64 -5.28
C GLU A 525 -18.85 18.74 -6.39
N VAL A 526 -18.74 17.70 -7.24
CA VAL A 526 -17.83 17.73 -8.39
C VAL A 526 -18.19 18.87 -9.34
N SER A 527 -19.49 19.08 -9.60
CA SER A 527 -19.95 20.22 -10.39
C SER A 527 -19.53 21.55 -9.75
N ASP A 528 -19.65 21.68 -8.44
CA ASP A 528 -19.26 22.88 -7.71
C ASP A 528 -17.74 23.13 -7.72
N PHE A 529 -16.91 22.07 -7.58
CA PHE A 529 -15.47 22.19 -7.81
C PHE A 529 -15.17 22.67 -9.24
N GLY A 530 -15.89 22.14 -10.23
CA GLY A 530 -15.81 22.61 -11.61
C GLY A 530 -16.18 24.09 -11.76
N LYS A 531 -17.23 24.57 -11.09
CA LYS A 531 -17.63 25.99 -11.09
C LYS A 531 -16.55 26.87 -10.47
N ILE A 532 -15.95 26.46 -9.35
CA ILE A 532 -14.84 27.18 -8.70
C ILE A 532 -13.68 27.33 -9.68
N LEU A 533 -13.22 26.24 -10.28
CA LEU A 533 -12.08 26.28 -11.17
C LEU A 533 -12.37 27.08 -12.45
N ASN A 534 -13.57 26.97 -13.02
CA ASN A 534 -13.93 27.77 -14.19
C ASN A 534 -13.99 29.28 -13.87
N ALA A 535 -14.51 29.67 -12.71
CA ALA A 535 -14.49 31.06 -12.27
C ALA A 535 -13.04 31.56 -12.08
N GLN A 536 -12.18 30.77 -11.42
CA GLN A 536 -10.75 31.09 -11.28
C GLN A 536 -10.04 31.24 -12.63
N PHE A 537 -10.33 30.34 -13.59
CA PHE A 537 -9.76 30.40 -14.93
C PHE A 537 -10.14 31.69 -15.66
N LYS A 538 -11.38 32.18 -15.48
CA LYS A 538 -11.86 33.45 -16.04
C LYS A 538 -11.42 34.69 -15.25
N GLY A 539 -10.89 34.52 -14.03
CA GLY A 539 -10.61 35.62 -13.11
C GLY A 539 -11.87 36.23 -12.48
N GLU A 540 -12.93 35.42 -12.36
CA GLU A 540 -14.21 35.79 -11.75
C GLU A 540 -14.24 35.41 -10.27
N ILE A 541 -14.99 36.15 -9.46
CA ILE A 541 -15.24 35.83 -8.05
C ILE A 541 -16.54 35.01 -8.00
N LEU A 542 -16.43 33.76 -7.53
CA LEU A 542 -17.59 32.91 -7.29
C LEU A 542 -18.19 33.21 -5.91
N ASP A 543 -19.52 33.30 -5.85
CA ASP A 543 -20.22 33.38 -4.57
C ASP A 543 -20.29 31.98 -3.94
N ALA A 544 -19.54 31.76 -2.86
CA ALA A 544 -19.48 30.46 -2.21
C ALA A 544 -20.79 30.08 -1.50
N ALA A 545 -21.74 31.00 -1.33
CA ALA A 545 -23.09 30.70 -0.84
C ALA A 545 -23.90 29.82 -1.81
N SER A 546 -23.51 29.79 -3.09
CA SER A 546 -24.15 28.96 -4.13
C SER A 546 -23.61 27.53 -4.21
N LEU A 547 -22.60 27.20 -3.41
CA LEU A 547 -21.94 25.90 -3.39
C LEU A 547 -22.51 25.01 -2.29
N ASP A 548 -22.41 23.69 -2.48
CA ASP A 548 -22.70 22.70 -1.47
C ASP A 548 -22.07 23.09 -0.14
N LYS A 549 -22.83 22.94 0.95
CA LYS A 549 -22.46 23.35 2.31
C LYS A 549 -21.18 22.67 2.81
N ASP A 550 -20.85 21.50 2.26
CA ASP A 550 -19.68 20.72 2.66
C ASP A 550 -18.39 21.26 2.02
N ILE A 551 -18.47 22.08 0.96
CA ILE A 551 -17.29 22.65 0.30
C ILE A 551 -16.67 23.78 1.13
N ILE A 552 -15.35 23.78 1.30
CA ILE A 552 -14.59 24.83 2.00
C ILE A 552 -13.81 25.64 0.97
N ALA A 553 -14.39 26.76 0.49
CA ALA A 553 -13.76 27.61 -0.52
C ALA A 553 -14.26 29.07 -0.46
N GLY A 554 -13.51 29.98 -1.08
CA GLY A 554 -13.94 31.36 -1.31
C GLY A 554 -14.27 32.15 -0.03
N ASN A 555 -15.25 33.04 -0.11
CA ASN A 555 -15.66 33.91 0.99
C ASN A 555 -16.33 33.16 2.17
N ALA A 556 -16.92 31.98 1.94
CA ALA A 556 -17.57 31.18 2.98
C ALA A 556 -16.58 30.28 3.76
N LYS A 557 -15.36 30.10 3.25
CA LYS A 557 -14.32 29.24 3.84
C LYS A 557 -14.17 29.43 5.34
N LYS A 558 -13.90 30.68 5.76
CA LYS A 558 -13.66 30.99 7.18
C LYS A 558 -14.85 30.58 8.05
N ASP A 559 -16.05 30.99 7.69
CA ASP A 559 -17.24 30.71 8.50
C ASP A 559 -17.55 29.22 8.57
N ARG A 560 -17.42 28.49 7.46
CA ARG A 560 -17.63 27.03 7.42
C ARG A 560 -16.60 26.30 8.28
N THR A 561 -15.30 26.63 8.17
CA THR A 561 -14.25 26.06 9.04
C THR A 561 -14.51 26.31 10.52
N LEU A 562 -14.85 27.55 10.90
CA LEU A 562 -15.15 27.88 12.30
C LEU A 562 -16.40 27.14 12.79
N ASN A 563 -17.40 26.92 11.94
CA ASN A 563 -18.62 26.22 12.31
C ASN A 563 -18.39 24.74 12.60
N VAL A 564 -17.49 24.07 11.87
CA VAL A 564 -17.07 22.68 12.18
C VAL A 564 -16.41 22.63 13.57
N ILE A 565 -15.40 23.47 13.80
CA ILE A 565 -14.67 23.51 15.09
C ILE A 565 -15.61 23.80 16.27
N LYS A 566 -16.63 24.66 16.08
CA LYS A 566 -17.62 24.98 17.12
C LYS A 566 -18.49 23.79 17.53
N LYS A 567 -18.65 22.75 16.69
CA LYS A 567 -19.46 21.57 17.04
C LYS A 567 -18.81 20.68 18.09
N ALA A 568 -17.48 20.78 18.24
CA ALA A 568 -16.71 19.89 19.10
C ALA A 568 -17.21 19.84 20.55
N LYS A 569 -17.31 18.63 21.09
CA LYS A 569 -17.75 18.35 22.46
C LYS A 569 -16.68 17.65 23.29
N SER A 570 -15.80 16.89 22.66
CA SER A 570 -14.84 16.01 23.34
C SER A 570 -13.42 16.24 22.86
N VAL A 571 -13.19 16.26 21.54
CA VAL A 571 -11.85 16.42 20.96
C VAL A 571 -11.85 17.27 19.70
N ILE A 572 -10.76 18.02 19.53
CA ILE A 572 -10.38 18.66 18.28
C ILE A 572 -8.95 18.26 17.98
N GLU A 573 -8.72 17.70 16.81
CA GLU A 573 -7.39 17.38 16.30
C GLU A 573 -7.13 18.19 15.04
N ILE A 574 -6.00 18.90 15.00
CA ILE A 574 -5.62 19.77 13.89
C ILE A 574 -4.23 19.37 13.43
N GLU A 575 -4.11 19.02 12.15
CA GLU A 575 -2.83 19.01 11.43
C GLU A 575 -2.88 20.12 10.39
N SER A 576 -2.04 21.15 10.55
CA SER A 576 -2.02 22.29 9.61
C SER A 576 -0.67 22.98 9.59
N LYS A 577 -0.23 23.40 8.41
CA LYS A 577 1.03 24.15 8.23
C LYS A 577 1.13 25.38 9.14
N GLU A 578 0.04 26.13 9.26
CA GLU A 578 -0.02 27.37 10.03
C GLU A 578 -1.34 27.45 10.80
N VAL A 579 -1.25 27.83 12.09
CA VAL A 579 -2.42 28.10 12.94
C VAL A 579 -2.21 29.47 13.59
N SER A 580 -2.81 30.51 13.00
CA SER A 580 -2.58 31.90 13.46
C SER A 580 -3.79 32.83 13.36
N ASP A 581 -4.91 32.42 12.75
CA ASP A 581 -6.10 33.27 12.70
C ASP A 581 -6.73 33.44 14.08
N LEU A 582 -6.92 34.69 14.50
CA LEU A 582 -7.43 35.04 15.84
C LEU A 582 -8.81 34.46 16.13
N SER A 583 -9.67 34.29 15.11
CA SER A 583 -11.00 33.69 15.32
C SER A 583 -10.89 32.19 15.59
N VAL A 584 -9.97 31.50 14.91
CA VAL A 584 -9.66 30.09 15.20
C VAL A 584 -9.12 29.95 16.61
N LEU A 585 -8.07 30.72 16.96
CA LEU A 585 -7.46 30.70 18.29
C LEU A 585 -8.49 30.98 19.41
N GLY A 586 -9.36 31.98 19.21
CA GLY A 586 -10.41 32.32 20.18
C GLY A 586 -11.43 31.19 20.39
N ILE A 587 -11.83 30.49 19.32
CA ILE A 587 -12.74 29.34 19.44
C ILE A 587 -12.04 28.16 20.13
N LEU A 588 -10.79 27.86 19.77
CA LEU A 588 -10.03 26.78 20.41
C LEU A 588 -9.86 27.04 21.91
N LYS A 589 -9.51 28.27 22.30
CA LYS A 589 -9.42 28.67 23.70
C LYS A 589 -10.74 28.46 24.44
N LYS A 590 -11.86 28.85 23.83
CA LYS A 590 -13.20 28.61 24.39
C LYS A 590 -13.47 27.10 24.54
N LYS A 591 -13.14 26.30 23.53
CA LYS A 591 -13.35 24.85 23.56
C LYS A 591 -12.55 24.17 24.65
N ILE A 592 -11.31 24.59 24.86
CA ILE A 592 -10.49 24.12 25.99
C ILE A 592 -11.17 24.47 27.32
N SER A 593 -11.69 25.69 27.48
CA SER A 593 -12.42 26.06 28.70
C SER A 593 -13.75 25.31 28.88
N ASP A 594 -14.34 24.83 27.78
CA ASP A 594 -15.54 23.98 27.79
C ASP A 594 -15.19 22.49 28.07
N GLY A 595 -13.91 22.15 28.28
CA GLY A 595 -13.43 20.79 28.58
C GLY A 595 -13.05 19.94 27.37
N VAL A 596 -13.01 20.52 26.17
CA VAL A 596 -12.63 19.82 24.93
C VAL A 596 -11.11 19.65 24.86
N LYS A 597 -10.63 18.42 24.61
CA LYS A 597 -9.20 18.14 24.38
C LYS A 597 -8.80 18.68 23.01
N VAL A 598 -7.78 19.54 22.95
CA VAL A 598 -7.28 20.12 21.70
C VAL A 598 -5.86 19.62 21.43
N LYS A 599 -5.67 18.91 20.33
CA LYS A 599 -4.36 18.46 19.82
C LYS A 599 -4.02 19.22 18.54
N ILE A 600 -2.85 19.85 18.45
CA ILE A 600 -2.42 20.62 17.28
C ILE A 600 -1.03 20.18 16.83
N LEU A 601 -0.95 19.58 15.65
CA LEU A 601 0.28 19.29 14.92
C LEU A 601 0.48 20.39 13.87
N CYS A 602 1.59 21.13 13.97
CA CYS A 602 1.87 22.21 13.03
C CYS A 602 3.36 22.35 12.73
N SER A 603 3.70 23.04 11.64
CA SER A 603 5.11 23.24 11.28
C SER A 603 5.80 24.07 12.34
N ASP A 604 7.03 23.73 12.67
CA ASP A 604 7.84 24.55 13.55
C ASP A 604 8.21 25.88 12.88
N SER A 605 7.59 26.98 13.34
CA SER A 605 7.88 28.34 12.88
C SER A 605 7.71 29.34 14.01
N LYS A 606 8.47 30.44 13.95
CA LYS A 606 8.35 31.56 14.90
C LYS A 606 6.89 32.00 15.07
N LYS A 607 6.17 32.11 13.95
CA LYS A 607 4.77 32.53 13.93
C LYS A 607 3.87 31.54 14.68
N ASN A 608 4.01 30.23 14.45
CA ASN A 608 3.22 29.23 15.17
C ASN A 608 3.58 29.22 16.68
N ARG A 609 4.88 29.28 17.02
CA ARG A 609 5.33 29.32 18.43
C ARG A 609 4.75 30.52 19.19
N GLU A 610 4.72 31.70 18.55
CA GLU A 610 4.17 32.91 19.15
C GLU A 610 2.64 32.84 19.32
N ASN A 611 1.91 32.40 18.29
CA ASN A 611 0.44 32.39 18.31
C ASN A 611 -0.16 31.27 19.16
N LEU A 612 0.51 30.11 19.25
CA LEU A 612 0.00 28.95 19.98
C LEU A 612 0.38 28.95 21.47
N LYS A 613 1.27 29.86 21.90
CA LYS A 613 1.70 29.94 23.30
C LYS A 613 0.53 30.05 24.27
N GLU A 614 -0.42 30.94 23.99
CA GLU A 614 -1.58 31.14 24.87
C GLU A 614 -2.49 29.89 24.91
N LEU A 615 -2.62 29.15 23.80
CA LEU A 615 -3.39 27.90 23.79
C LEU A 615 -2.69 26.81 24.61
N ILE A 616 -1.37 26.72 24.53
CA ILE A 616 -0.56 25.81 25.37
C ILE A 616 -0.77 26.17 26.85
N ASP A 617 -0.68 27.45 27.20
CA ASP A 617 -0.92 27.95 28.57
C ASP A 617 -2.35 27.64 29.06
N CYS A 618 -3.33 27.52 28.14
CA CYS A 618 -4.70 27.12 28.45
C CYS A 618 -4.91 25.60 28.53
N GLY A 619 -3.95 24.77 28.11
CA GLY A 619 -4.02 23.31 28.17
C GLY A 619 -4.15 22.60 26.82
N ALA A 620 -3.94 23.28 25.69
CA ALA A 620 -3.82 22.60 24.39
C ALA A 620 -2.55 21.74 24.35
N ASP A 621 -2.64 20.54 23.76
CA ASP A 621 -1.48 19.76 23.43
C ASP A 621 -0.99 20.17 22.03
N VAL A 622 0.23 20.69 21.92
CA VAL A 622 0.78 21.22 20.67
C VAL A 622 2.11 20.54 20.36
N VAL A 623 2.25 20.11 19.12
CA VAL A 623 3.48 19.55 18.55
C VAL A 623 3.93 20.44 17.39
N PHE A 624 5.13 20.97 17.53
CA PHE A 624 5.84 21.66 16.45
C PHE A 624 6.70 20.62 15.72
N ASP A 625 6.22 20.12 14.58
CA ASP A 625 6.93 19.10 13.83
C ASP A 625 8.14 19.69 13.10
N THR A 626 9.31 19.15 13.39
CA THR A 626 10.60 19.48 12.77
C THR A 626 11.06 18.38 11.80
N SER A 627 10.39 17.23 11.80
CA SER A 627 10.84 16.05 11.07
C SER A 627 10.57 16.14 9.57
N LYS A 628 9.43 16.75 9.18
CA LYS A 628 8.99 16.89 7.79
C LYS A 628 8.09 18.12 7.64
N PRO A 629 8.01 18.72 6.43
CA PRO A 629 7.02 19.74 6.15
C PRO A 629 5.59 19.21 6.27
N ILE A 630 4.71 19.98 6.92
CA ILE A 630 3.27 19.69 7.00
C ILE A 630 2.58 20.35 5.81
N GLY A 631 2.08 19.51 4.91
CA GLY A 631 1.36 19.92 3.70
C GLY A 631 -0.14 19.73 3.75
N SER A 632 -0.63 18.99 4.75
CA SER A 632 -2.04 18.74 4.96
C SER A 632 -2.74 19.92 5.66
N ASN A 633 -4.06 19.94 5.56
CA ASN A 633 -4.92 20.60 6.53
C ASN A 633 -6.02 19.62 6.85
N TYR A 634 -5.87 18.99 8.00
CA TYR A 634 -6.78 18.02 8.55
C TYR A 634 -7.32 18.57 9.86
N ILE A 635 -8.64 18.62 9.99
CA ILE A 635 -9.30 19.05 11.22
C ILE A 635 -10.33 18.00 11.54
N ASN A 636 -10.11 17.24 12.62
CA ASN A 636 -11.05 16.25 13.11
C ASN A 636 -11.77 16.77 14.35
N VAL A 637 -13.10 16.64 14.33
CA VAL A 637 -13.98 17.01 15.43
C VAL A 637 -14.75 15.78 15.86
N ASP A 638 -14.47 15.31 17.07
CA ASP A 638 -15.15 14.20 17.75
C ASP A 638 -15.23 12.87 16.95
N ASN A 639 -14.40 12.65 15.92
CA ASN A 639 -14.53 11.55 14.95
C ASN A 639 -15.89 11.48 14.25
N GLN A 640 -16.59 12.60 14.17
CA GLN A 640 -17.90 12.71 13.52
C GLN A 640 -17.82 13.53 12.24
N GLU A 641 -16.86 14.45 12.17
CA GLU A 641 -16.71 15.35 11.05
C GLU A 641 -15.24 15.73 10.90
N ILE A 642 -14.72 15.60 9.69
CA ILE A 642 -13.36 16.04 9.35
C ILE A 642 -13.39 17.08 8.23
N ILE A 643 -12.45 18.02 8.26
CA ILE A 643 -12.12 18.87 7.11
C ILE A 643 -10.82 18.36 6.51
N VAL A 644 -10.81 18.15 5.19
CA VAL A 644 -9.61 17.86 4.42
C VAL A 644 -9.39 18.95 3.37
N GLY A 645 -8.16 19.46 3.29
CA GLY A 645 -7.79 20.49 2.32
C GLY A 645 -8.14 21.90 2.79
N GLY A 646 -8.39 22.81 1.84
CA GLY A 646 -8.87 24.16 2.15
C GLY A 646 -7.76 25.08 2.67
N GLY A 647 -6.51 24.89 2.27
CA GLY A 647 -5.40 25.75 2.72
C GLY A 647 -5.09 25.61 4.21
N ASN A 648 -4.46 26.59 4.84
CA ASN A 648 -4.08 26.56 6.26
C ASN A 648 -4.98 27.45 7.16
N LEU A 649 -4.80 27.35 8.48
CA LEU A 649 -5.53 28.13 9.50
C LEU A 649 -4.90 29.50 9.80
N GLY A 650 -4.20 30.06 8.82
CA GLY A 650 -3.66 31.41 8.86
C GLY A 650 -4.64 32.48 8.39
N PHE A 651 -4.49 33.71 8.89
CA PHE A 651 -5.37 34.85 8.54
C PHE A 651 -5.50 35.05 7.02
N ASN A 652 -4.39 35.00 6.27
CA ASN A 652 -4.42 35.21 4.83
C ASN A 652 -5.17 34.10 4.11
N SER A 653 -4.92 32.84 4.47
CA SER A 653 -5.56 31.68 3.82
C SER A 653 -7.07 31.68 4.07
N LEU A 654 -7.51 31.96 5.31
CA LEU A 654 -8.93 32.01 5.65
C LEU A 654 -9.64 33.25 5.11
N LYS A 655 -9.02 34.44 5.18
CA LYS A 655 -9.65 35.70 4.75
C LYS A 655 -9.69 35.86 3.23
N LYS A 656 -8.62 35.46 2.53
CA LYS A 656 -8.56 35.58 1.07
C LYS A 656 -9.28 34.43 0.37
N GLY A 657 -9.73 33.41 1.10
CA GLY A 657 -10.52 32.33 0.54
C GLY A 657 -9.76 31.42 -0.43
N GLY A 658 -8.42 31.41 -0.37
CA GLY A 658 -7.61 30.54 -1.23
C GLY A 658 -7.61 29.09 -0.76
N GLY A 659 -7.34 28.18 -1.68
CA GLY A 659 -7.40 26.75 -1.44
C GLY A 659 -8.84 26.23 -1.37
N ILE A 660 -9.00 24.96 -1.74
CA ILE A 660 -10.28 24.28 -1.78
C ILE A 660 -10.18 23.09 -0.83
N GLY A 661 -11.19 22.91 0.01
CA GLY A 661 -11.32 21.77 0.91
C GLY A 661 -12.77 21.31 0.97
N VAL A 662 -13.03 20.33 1.83
CA VAL A 662 -14.37 19.77 1.99
C VAL A 662 -14.53 19.12 3.36
N ILE A 663 -15.79 19.07 3.80
CA ILE A 663 -16.26 18.42 5.01
C ILE A 663 -16.65 16.98 4.67
N ILE A 664 -16.14 16.03 5.46
CA ILE A 664 -16.45 14.60 5.36
C ILE A 664 -17.07 14.15 6.69
N GLN A 665 -18.19 13.44 6.59
CA GLN A 665 -18.95 12.88 7.73
C GLN A 665 -19.10 11.36 7.65
N ASP A 666 -18.53 10.74 6.60
CA ASP A 666 -18.55 9.29 6.43
C ASP A 666 -17.69 8.62 7.49
N LYS A 667 -18.30 7.75 8.31
CA LYS A 667 -17.65 7.16 9.48
C LYS A 667 -16.48 6.26 9.11
N GLU A 668 -16.58 5.48 8.04
CA GLU A 668 -15.50 4.56 7.65
C GLU A 668 -14.31 5.34 7.08
N VAL A 669 -14.58 6.41 6.33
CA VAL A 669 -13.52 7.34 5.85
C VAL A 669 -12.83 8.03 7.02
N ILE A 670 -13.58 8.50 8.02
CA ILE A 670 -13.02 9.15 9.21
C ILE A 670 -12.17 8.16 10.01
N LYS A 671 -12.73 6.99 10.33
CA LYS A 671 -12.05 5.90 11.07
C LYS A 671 -10.72 5.52 10.42
N LYS A 672 -10.67 5.51 9.10
CA LYS A 672 -9.46 5.20 8.33
C LYS A 672 -8.46 6.36 8.21
N SER A 673 -8.93 7.60 8.32
CA SER A 673 -8.07 8.78 8.33
C SER A 673 -7.35 8.99 9.67
N ASP A 674 -7.97 8.57 10.77
CA ASP A 674 -7.47 8.79 12.13
C ASP A 674 -6.07 8.18 12.38
N PRO A 675 -5.79 6.93 11.94
CA PRO A 675 -4.44 6.37 12.03
C PRO A 675 -3.37 7.28 11.40
N ASP A 676 -3.66 8.04 10.35
CA ASP A 676 -2.70 8.97 9.74
C ASP A 676 -2.37 10.16 10.62
N PHE A 677 -3.38 10.77 11.25
CA PHE A 677 -3.14 11.81 12.25
C PHE A 677 -2.32 11.24 13.42
N SER A 678 -2.74 10.11 14.00
CA SER A 678 -2.08 9.47 15.14
C SER A 678 -0.62 9.09 14.83
N LYS A 679 -0.34 8.58 13.63
CA LYS A 679 1.04 8.34 13.13
C LYS A 679 1.86 9.63 13.11
N ASN A 680 1.32 10.69 12.50
CA ASN A 680 2.02 11.97 12.37
C ASN A 680 2.23 12.62 13.73
N TRP A 681 1.25 12.51 14.62
CA TRP A 681 1.28 12.99 16.00
C TRP A 681 2.42 12.36 16.79
N VAL A 682 2.49 11.03 16.82
CA VAL A 682 3.54 10.30 17.53
C VAL A 682 4.93 10.60 16.98
N ARG A 683 5.06 10.64 15.65
CA ARG A 683 6.32 11.02 15.01
C ARG A 683 6.76 12.43 15.40
N GLY A 684 5.85 13.40 15.34
CA GLY A 684 6.13 14.77 15.76
C GLY A 684 6.55 14.86 17.24
N LYS A 685 5.90 14.10 18.12
CA LYS A 685 6.31 13.98 19.54
C LYS A 685 7.73 13.45 19.69
N VAL A 686 8.07 12.35 19.01
CA VAL A 686 9.42 11.77 19.04
C VAL A 686 10.46 12.75 18.51
N TYR A 687 10.16 13.45 17.41
CA TYR A 687 11.09 14.41 16.82
C TYR A 687 11.20 15.73 17.60
N SER A 688 10.26 16.02 18.50
CA SER A 688 10.38 17.12 19.45
C SER A 688 11.37 16.87 20.60
N ALA A 689 11.84 15.63 20.77
CA ALA A 689 12.81 15.29 21.81
C ALA A 689 14.15 16.00 21.60
N GLU A 690 14.68 16.57 22.67
CA GLU A 690 15.99 17.24 22.70
C GLU A 690 17.01 16.50 23.57
N LYS A 691 16.57 15.59 24.45
CA LYS A 691 17.42 14.91 25.42
C LYS A 691 17.35 13.40 25.35
N GLU A 692 16.15 12.81 25.32
CA GLU A 692 15.99 11.35 25.32
C GLU A 692 14.59 10.92 24.88
N VAL A 693 14.47 9.69 24.37
CA VAL A 693 13.19 9.04 24.11
C VAL A 693 13.17 7.62 24.66
N HIS A 694 12.13 7.28 25.42
CA HIS A 694 11.94 5.95 25.97
C HIS A 694 10.56 5.38 25.66
N LEU A 695 10.49 4.12 25.22
CA LEU A 695 9.24 3.39 24.99
C LEU A 695 9.18 2.16 25.89
N GLU A 696 8.14 2.07 26.71
CA GLU A 696 7.83 0.85 27.48
C GLU A 696 6.46 0.32 27.05
N LYS A 697 6.41 -0.93 26.57
CA LYS A 697 5.16 -1.60 26.13
C LYS A 697 5.19 -3.08 26.43
N LYS A 698 4.02 -3.70 26.66
CA LYS A 698 3.93 -5.16 26.77
C LYS A 698 4.20 -5.79 25.41
N ILE A 699 3.50 -5.32 24.39
CA ILE A 699 3.57 -5.82 23.03
C ILE A 699 3.83 -4.66 22.09
N ILE A 700 4.90 -4.77 21.29
CA ILE A 700 5.16 -3.88 20.15
C ILE A 700 4.81 -4.64 18.87
N ALA A 701 3.80 -4.20 18.15
CA ALA A 701 3.46 -4.72 16.83
C ALA A 701 4.07 -3.81 15.76
N VAL A 702 5.21 -4.17 15.18
CA VAL A 702 5.96 -3.29 14.23
C VAL A 702 5.13 -2.94 12.99
N ARG A 703 4.15 -3.78 12.65
CA ARG A 703 3.23 -3.56 11.52
C ARG A 703 2.03 -2.68 11.85
N ASP A 704 1.74 -2.45 13.13
CA ASP A 704 0.74 -1.48 13.54
C ASP A 704 1.24 -0.07 13.17
N GLY A 705 0.33 0.75 12.63
CA GLY A 705 0.67 2.07 12.11
C GLY A 705 1.38 2.95 13.13
N VAL A 706 0.89 2.98 14.37
CA VAL A 706 1.39 3.86 15.44
C VAL A 706 2.63 3.27 16.11
N ASP A 707 2.63 1.98 16.46
CA ASP A 707 3.78 1.28 17.05
C ASP A 707 4.99 1.32 16.11
N GLY A 708 4.78 0.96 14.84
CA GLY A 708 5.82 0.98 13.82
C GLY A 708 6.36 2.40 13.57
N THR A 709 5.49 3.41 13.60
CA THR A 709 5.91 4.82 13.43
C THR A 709 6.66 5.34 14.66
N ALA A 710 6.23 5.01 15.88
CA ALA A 710 6.95 5.34 17.11
C ALA A 710 8.37 4.76 17.06
N LEU A 711 8.47 3.46 16.80
CA LEU A 711 9.73 2.75 16.78
C LEU A 711 10.68 3.29 15.70
N SER A 712 10.21 3.39 14.45
CA SER A 712 11.03 3.89 13.34
C SER A 712 11.47 5.35 13.56
N SER A 713 10.59 6.19 14.10
CA SER A 713 10.91 7.58 14.44
C SER A 713 11.97 7.65 15.55
N MET A 714 11.86 6.82 16.58
CA MET A 714 12.82 6.76 17.69
C MET A 714 14.20 6.36 17.18
N LEU A 715 14.27 5.25 16.44
CA LEU A 715 15.52 4.75 15.85
C LEU A 715 16.16 5.78 14.91
N SER A 716 15.36 6.49 14.11
CA SER A 716 15.84 7.56 13.24
C SER A 716 16.34 8.77 14.02
N LYS A 717 15.64 9.17 15.10
CA LYS A 717 15.98 10.32 15.94
C LYS A 717 17.34 10.17 16.63
N ALA A 718 17.80 8.93 16.87
CA ALA A 718 19.12 8.65 17.43
C ALA A 718 20.28 9.26 16.62
N LYS A 719 20.12 9.45 15.29
CA LYS A 719 21.15 10.06 14.44
C LYS A 719 21.53 11.48 14.86
N TYR A 720 20.62 12.20 15.53
CA TYR A 720 20.89 13.54 16.04
C TYR A 720 21.59 13.56 17.40
N GLY A 721 22.02 12.40 17.92
CA GLY A 721 22.69 12.28 19.22
C GLY A 721 21.70 12.16 20.39
N ILE A 722 20.47 11.71 20.14
CA ILE A 722 19.44 11.53 21.16
C ILE A 722 19.43 10.08 21.65
N PRO A 723 19.72 9.81 22.94
CA PRO A 723 19.53 8.50 23.57
C PRO A 723 18.14 7.91 23.35
N VAL A 724 18.10 6.63 23.00
CA VAL A 724 16.86 5.87 22.77
C VAL A 724 16.87 4.61 23.61
N SER A 725 15.78 4.37 24.33
CA SER A 725 15.58 3.15 25.11
C SER A 725 14.22 2.54 24.81
N ILE A 726 14.19 1.24 24.53
CA ILE A 726 12.96 0.48 24.25
C ILE A 726 12.91 -0.69 25.22
N LYS A 727 11.79 -0.88 25.89
CA LYS A 727 11.55 -2.02 26.77
C LYS A 727 10.24 -2.69 26.38
N ALA A 728 10.30 -3.99 26.05
CA ALA A 728 9.09 -4.74 25.74
C ALA A 728 9.10 -6.19 26.18
N GLU A 729 7.93 -6.74 26.48
CA GLU A 729 7.78 -8.17 26.79
C GLU A 729 7.73 -9.02 25.52
N GLN A 730 7.17 -8.48 24.43
CA GLN A 730 7.10 -9.13 23.12
C GLN A 730 7.16 -8.10 22.00
N VAL A 731 7.85 -8.44 20.91
CA VAL A 731 7.87 -7.65 19.68
C VAL A 731 7.49 -8.55 18.50
N PHE A 732 6.47 -8.16 17.74
CA PHE A 732 5.98 -8.86 16.56
C PHE A 732 6.34 -8.11 15.28
N GLY A 733 6.70 -8.85 14.25
CA GLY A 733 6.87 -8.32 12.89
C GLY A 733 8.26 -7.78 12.53
N SER A 734 9.23 -7.76 13.46
CA SER A 734 10.65 -7.49 13.15
C SER A 734 11.58 -7.92 14.30
N PRO A 735 12.80 -8.43 14.05
CA PRO A 735 13.80 -8.72 15.08
C PRO A 735 14.42 -7.42 15.61
N ILE A 736 13.76 -6.81 16.59
CA ILE A 736 14.14 -5.51 17.15
C ILE A 736 15.60 -5.41 17.60
N ASP A 737 16.15 -6.47 18.20
CA ASP A 737 17.56 -6.52 18.63
C ASP A 737 18.51 -6.21 17.47
N LYS A 738 18.29 -6.85 16.32
CA LYS A 738 19.10 -6.64 15.11
C LYS A 738 18.93 -5.23 14.56
N SER A 739 17.71 -4.68 14.63
CA SER A 739 17.44 -3.30 14.21
C SER A 739 18.21 -2.31 15.08
N VAL A 740 18.24 -2.52 16.40
CA VAL A 740 19.03 -1.70 17.35
C VAL A 740 20.53 -1.83 17.08
N GLU A 741 21.05 -3.05 16.88
CA GLU A 741 22.45 -3.27 16.53
C GLU A 741 22.83 -2.57 15.21
N ASN A 742 21.98 -2.67 14.19
CA ASN A 742 22.20 -2.04 12.89
C ASN A 742 22.22 -0.52 12.99
N VAL A 743 21.29 0.06 13.76
CA VAL A 743 21.25 1.51 13.97
C VAL A 743 22.52 1.97 14.68
N ASN A 744 22.91 1.35 15.80
CA ASN A 744 24.16 1.71 16.48
C ASN A 744 25.39 1.60 15.56
N ARG A 745 25.47 0.55 14.73
CA ARG A 745 26.53 0.42 13.72
C ARG A 745 26.51 1.56 12.70
N ALA A 746 25.32 1.93 12.21
CA ALA A 746 25.15 3.04 11.28
C ALA A 746 25.57 4.38 11.89
N LEU A 747 25.24 4.64 13.16
CA LEU A 747 25.65 5.85 13.88
C LEU A 747 27.19 5.99 13.92
N HIS A 748 27.90 4.90 14.24
CA HIS A 748 29.37 4.88 14.20
C HIS A 748 29.96 5.05 12.79
N ASN A 749 29.23 4.67 11.74
CA ASN A 749 29.67 4.90 10.36
C ASN A 749 29.44 6.35 9.94
N ILE A 750 28.32 6.97 10.32
CA ILE A 750 28.01 8.37 10.02
C ILE A 750 29.11 9.30 10.56
N VAL A 751 29.60 9.07 11.79
CA VAL A 751 30.65 9.92 12.39
C VAL A 751 32.04 9.75 11.77
N LYS A 752 32.25 8.70 10.96
CA LYS A 752 33.51 8.43 10.23
C LYS A 752 33.57 9.08 8.85
N LEU A 753 32.44 9.55 8.32
CA LEU A 753 32.38 10.25 7.03
C LEU A 753 33.23 11.52 7.08
N ASP A 754 34.01 11.78 6.02
CA ASP A 754 34.86 12.97 5.91
C ASP A 754 34.09 14.10 5.20
N PRO A 755 33.66 15.17 5.90
CA PRO A 755 32.91 16.25 5.28
C PRO A 755 33.74 17.09 4.29
N SER A 756 35.07 16.96 4.26
CA SER A 756 35.90 17.59 3.24
C SER A 756 35.88 16.84 1.90
N ASN A 757 35.43 15.58 1.91
CA ASN A 757 35.18 14.80 0.71
C ASN A 757 33.76 15.06 0.20
N GLU A 758 33.62 15.38 -1.10
CA GLU A 758 32.35 15.80 -1.69
C GLU A 758 31.26 14.72 -1.62
N ASP A 759 31.60 13.44 -1.80
CA ASP A 759 30.64 12.33 -1.78
C ASP A 759 30.19 12.02 -0.35
N ASP A 760 31.10 12.08 0.62
CA ASP A 760 30.78 11.90 2.03
C ASP A 760 29.98 13.08 2.60
N ALA A 761 30.26 14.31 2.16
CA ALA A 761 29.45 15.49 2.48
C ALA A 761 28.00 15.35 1.94
N LYS A 762 27.83 14.83 0.72
CA LYS A 762 26.50 14.50 0.17
C LYS A 762 25.81 13.39 0.96
N LYS A 763 26.54 12.35 1.38
CA LYS A 763 25.99 11.29 2.25
C LYS A 763 25.55 11.86 3.60
N LEU A 764 26.32 12.77 4.21
CA LEU A 764 25.96 13.42 5.46
C LEU A 764 24.67 14.23 5.34
N SER A 765 24.56 15.06 4.31
CA SER A 765 23.32 15.80 4.00
C SER A 765 22.11 14.86 3.88
N ARG A 766 22.26 13.72 3.20
CA ARG A 766 21.20 12.70 3.11
C ARG A 766 20.89 12.03 4.44
N HIS A 767 21.91 11.65 5.22
CA HIS A 767 21.71 11.01 6.52
C HIS A 767 20.92 11.90 7.48
N PHE A 768 21.18 13.21 7.48
CA PHE A 768 20.52 14.17 8.37
C PHE A 768 19.26 14.82 7.79
N ASP A 769 18.91 14.49 6.55
CA ASP A 769 17.78 15.08 5.81
C ASP A 769 17.84 16.62 5.71
N VAL A 770 19.04 17.19 5.59
CA VAL A 770 19.24 18.65 5.47
C VAL A 770 19.93 19.01 4.16
N PHE A 771 19.53 20.12 3.55
CA PHE A 771 20.12 20.60 2.30
C PHE A 771 21.49 21.24 2.51
N GLU A 772 21.67 21.93 3.64
CA GLU A 772 22.90 22.66 3.96
C GLU A 772 23.94 21.70 4.57
N ILE A 773 25.08 21.57 3.91
CA ILE A 773 26.17 20.68 4.35
C ILE A 773 26.69 21.11 5.73
N ASP A 774 26.84 22.42 5.96
CA ASP A 774 27.33 22.95 7.24
C ASP A 774 26.41 22.55 8.41
N GLU A 775 25.11 22.42 8.17
CA GLU A 775 24.16 21.95 9.17
C GLU A 775 24.34 20.45 9.44
N ALA A 776 24.50 19.64 8.40
CA ALA A 776 24.80 18.21 8.52
C ALA A 776 26.10 17.95 9.29
N VAL A 777 27.13 18.77 9.07
CA VAL A 777 28.41 18.69 9.78
C VAL A 777 28.24 18.97 11.27
N LYS A 778 27.43 19.97 11.65
CA LYS A 778 27.13 20.26 13.06
C LYS A 778 26.42 19.09 13.74
N TYR A 779 25.45 18.46 13.05
CA TYR A 779 24.79 17.28 13.60
C TYR A 779 25.74 16.08 13.72
N GLN A 780 26.62 15.88 12.74
CA GLN A 780 27.65 14.85 12.80
C GLN A 780 28.59 15.05 13.99
N GLU A 781 29.03 16.29 14.23
CA GLU A 781 29.90 16.64 15.36
C GLU A 781 29.19 16.41 16.70
N ASN A 782 27.92 16.82 16.81
CA ASN A 782 27.10 16.53 17.99
C ASN A 782 27.01 15.02 18.26
N LEU A 783 26.65 14.24 17.24
CA LEU A 783 26.59 12.78 17.35
C LEU A 783 27.94 12.18 17.78
N ARG A 784 29.05 12.65 17.21
CA ARG A 784 30.40 12.20 17.58
C ARG A 784 30.71 12.48 19.05
N ASN A 785 30.37 13.68 19.53
CA ASN A 785 30.59 14.05 20.94
C ASN A 785 29.76 13.17 21.88
N VAL A 786 28.49 12.93 21.54
CA VAL A 786 27.60 12.05 22.32
C VAL A 786 28.16 10.62 22.35
N LEU A 787 28.49 10.03 21.20
CA LEU A 787 29.04 8.67 21.13
C LEU A 787 30.36 8.53 21.92
N ASN A 788 31.22 9.54 21.90
CA ASN A 788 32.47 9.55 22.67
C ASN A 788 32.26 9.73 24.19
N SER A 789 31.10 10.25 24.59
CA SER A 789 30.75 10.47 26.01
C SER A 789 30.06 9.27 26.65
N LEU A 790 29.66 8.27 25.85
CA LEU A 790 29.01 7.07 26.37
C LEU A 790 29.97 6.24 27.23
N PRO A 791 29.48 5.63 28.34
CA PRO A 791 30.26 4.67 29.10
C PRO A 791 30.74 3.48 28.26
N GLU A 792 31.85 2.87 28.65
CA GLU A 792 32.40 1.72 27.93
C GLU A 792 31.40 0.55 27.89
N GLY A 793 31.04 0.12 26.68
CA GLY A 793 30.07 -0.96 26.45
C GLY A 793 28.61 -0.50 26.37
N GLU A 794 28.31 0.78 26.56
CA GLU A 794 26.97 1.33 26.37
C GLU A 794 26.73 1.78 24.92
N ASN A 795 25.49 1.60 24.46
CA ASN A 795 25.04 2.03 23.15
C ASN A 795 24.10 3.23 23.27
N LEU A 796 24.02 4.05 22.22
CA LEU A 796 23.08 5.17 22.19
C LEU A 796 21.63 4.70 22.09
N VAL A 797 21.40 3.57 21.41
CA VAL A 797 20.10 2.92 21.28
C VAL A 797 20.13 1.58 22.01
N ASN A 798 19.18 1.37 22.92
CA ASN A 798 19.10 0.15 23.72
C ASN A 798 17.72 -0.49 23.63
N PHE A 799 17.69 -1.83 23.58
CA PHE A 799 16.47 -2.61 23.75
C PHE A 799 16.59 -3.56 24.95
N ILE A 800 15.53 -3.61 25.75
CA ILE A 800 15.42 -4.45 26.94
C ILE A 800 14.23 -5.40 26.73
N GLN A 801 14.55 -6.67 26.57
CA GLN A 801 13.56 -7.74 26.55
C GLN A 801 13.06 -7.98 27.99
N ALA A 802 11.90 -7.40 28.32
CA ALA A 802 11.26 -7.55 29.61
C ALA A 802 10.67 -8.95 29.76
N LYS A 803 10.58 -9.43 31.01
CA LYS A 803 9.89 -10.70 31.31
C LYS A 803 8.38 -10.49 31.21
N LYS A 804 7.65 -11.56 30.90
CA LYS A 804 6.19 -11.54 30.89
C LYS A 804 5.63 -11.04 32.24
N GLY A 805 4.78 -10.02 32.20
CA GLY A 805 4.19 -9.37 33.36
C GLY A 805 5.08 -8.36 34.09
N GLU A 806 6.27 -8.06 33.57
CA GLU A 806 7.17 -7.04 34.11
C GLU A 806 6.74 -5.62 33.72
N VAL A 807 6.19 -5.45 32.52
CA VAL A 807 5.68 -4.16 32.06
C VAL A 807 4.31 -3.92 32.69
N LYS A 808 4.24 -2.97 33.63
CA LYS A 808 3.01 -2.62 34.36
C LYS A 808 2.22 -1.52 33.67
N GLU A 809 2.93 -0.54 33.13
CA GLU A 809 2.37 0.62 32.45
C GLU A 809 3.00 0.74 31.06
N GLU A 810 2.21 1.19 30.09
CA GLU A 810 2.67 1.37 28.71
C GLU A 810 2.70 2.86 28.39
N PHE A 811 3.87 3.38 28.02
CA PHE A 811 4.06 4.81 27.78
C PHE A 811 5.21 5.09 26.83
N LEU A 812 5.13 6.25 26.18
CA LEU A 812 6.24 6.89 25.48
C LEU A 812 6.70 8.09 26.32
N SER A 813 7.95 8.10 26.74
CA SER A 813 8.56 9.24 27.42
C SER A 813 9.38 10.08 26.44
N ILE A 814 9.12 11.39 26.43
CA ILE A 814 9.89 12.39 25.70
C ILE A 814 10.56 13.30 26.72
N ASP A 815 11.89 13.33 26.77
CA ASP A 815 12.69 14.15 27.68
C ASP A 815 12.25 14.03 29.16
N GLY A 816 11.97 12.79 29.60
CA GLY A 816 11.53 12.46 30.95
C GLY A 816 10.03 12.64 31.22
N LYS A 817 9.25 13.16 30.26
CA LYS A 817 7.79 13.29 30.38
C LYS A 817 7.09 12.08 29.77
N ALA A 818 6.56 11.21 30.62
CA ALA A 818 5.77 10.05 30.21
C ALA A 818 4.40 10.46 29.64
N ILE A 819 4.07 9.92 28.47
CA ILE A 819 2.76 10.02 27.80
C ILE A 819 2.18 8.60 27.81
N PRO A 820 1.03 8.36 28.47
CA PRO A 820 0.38 7.05 28.44
C PRO A 820 0.15 6.63 26.99
N TYR A 821 0.56 5.40 26.64
CA TYR A 821 0.60 4.98 25.25
C TYR A 821 -0.80 4.95 24.61
N LYS A 822 -1.84 4.68 25.41
CA LYS A 822 -3.24 4.79 25.00
C LYS A 822 -3.59 6.18 24.46
N GLU A 823 -3.03 7.27 25.01
CA GLU A 823 -3.30 8.63 24.50
C GLU A 823 -2.69 8.92 23.12
N LEU A 824 -1.80 8.04 22.64
CA LEU A 824 -1.19 8.10 21.32
C LEU A 824 -1.95 7.29 20.26
N LYS A 825 -2.77 6.32 20.70
CA LYS A 825 -3.59 5.45 19.84
C LYS A 825 -5.07 5.80 19.88
N ASP A 826 -5.56 6.25 21.03
CA ASP A 826 -6.97 6.56 21.24
C ASP A 826 -7.31 7.86 20.52
N SER A 827 -8.07 7.69 19.46
CA SER A 827 -9.15 8.61 19.16
C SER A 827 -10.32 8.30 20.09
N PRO A 828 -11.04 9.28 20.67
CA PRO A 828 -12.00 9.05 21.76
C PRO A 828 -13.27 8.25 21.39
N ALA A 829 -13.33 7.62 20.21
CA ALA A 829 -14.40 6.71 19.83
C ALA A 829 -14.35 5.38 20.62
N GLU A 830 -13.16 4.87 20.97
CA GLU A 830 -13.05 3.63 21.79
C GLU A 830 -13.54 3.85 23.24
N LEU A 831 -13.65 5.10 23.70
CA LEU A 831 -14.14 5.44 25.04
C LEU A 831 -15.67 5.48 25.15
N ILE A 832 -16.41 5.26 24.06
CA ILE A 832 -17.89 5.33 24.07
C ILE A 832 -18.55 3.94 24.02
N GLU A 833 -17.81 2.87 23.68
CA GLU A 833 -18.41 1.52 23.58
C GLU A 833 -18.28 0.66 24.85
N ASP A 834 -17.54 1.09 25.88
CA ASP A 834 -17.28 0.26 27.08
C ASP A 834 -18.19 0.55 28.29
N GLU A 835 -19.24 1.37 28.13
CA GLU A 835 -20.30 1.54 29.15
C GLU A 835 -21.60 0.84 28.72
N GLY A 836 -21.60 -0.48 28.64
CA GLY A 836 -22.85 -1.25 28.61
C GLY A 836 -22.78 -2.64 28.00
N GLY A 837 -22.30 -3.63 28.75
CA GLY A 837 -22.40 -5.02 28.35
C GLY A 837 -21.78 -6.03 29.31
N GLU A 838 -22.27 -6.10 30.55
CA GLU A 838 -22.20 -7.37 31.29
C GLU A 838 -23.20 -8.35 30.63
N GLY A 839 -22.69 -9.49 30.13
CA GLY A 839 -23.49 -10.57 29.56
C GLY A 839 -22.65 -11.68 28.95
#